data_AF-W7J6C0-F1
#
_entry.id   AF-W7J6C0-F1
#
_cell.length_a   1.000
_cell.length_b   1.000
_cell.length_c   1.000
_cell.angle_alpha   90.00
_cell.angle_beta   90.00
_cell.angle_gamma   90.00
#
_symmetry.space_group_name_H-M   'P 1'
#
loop_
_entity.id
_entity.type
_entity.pdbx_description
1 polymer ?
#
loop_
_entity_poly.entity_id
_entity_poly.type
_entity_poly.pdbx_seq_one_letter_code
_entity_poly.pdbx_strand_id
1 'polypeptide(L)'
;MSTEHLLLAAPTPAALVELLDRPGVELRASRPTSAPGPRLGLLDPTDERLALARKVVAKGREWRARKDIWFSPAPLLPGGAGIAFLYPGLEAEFDPSVDDVADWLGVPRPDLSTDTLGRHGASVVAVGRLLDAALRRLGITPAAVAGHSVGEWTAMICGGLFSGADFDAMLTRTDLDALRVPGVEFAVLGCPADRAAEAVDGVAGVVVSHENSTNQTVVCGPAEAIAGVVEDLRARSVICQVMPFRSGFHTPMLAPYLAPFRESGVPSLRVHPAHVPVWSATTARPFPADPGATRELCVRHLLEPVRFRDLVLDLHAEGIRAFVQAGPGQLGSLVDDTLREHDHLTVAANAARSTGMRQLRRTALALWVEGAAPDFAALDQAPTRIESAQRPAAQTSTGTAATSAGTAALATSTIPASATTTTTPASASATPASATTTTTAASATPAAAPASTGTPASAASAALPTAPGAGFAAPGGRSAPAAAPPVPAVAGVSALADLRALADRYPAFAELDALVRETADSITAVLAAAHSTAAPRSTAPHAAAPTAHPAAAVPEPVLETSLTVSTRDMPYLLDHCFAHQRPGWTDETDRRPVMPATTVLWHMVRAAEAAAPGRVVTGVEGLRLHQWLVAAPAHTLTITVRPMGTDRLQVRVGQYADALVLLGDEYAPGPLPWEPAPDERPPALTAARLYDERWLFHGPAYQGITRTVGMSETSARAELTAPAAPGALLDNAGQLIGQWLVECHPRRWIAFPVSVRRIRFHAPEPVAGSTVDCALRLVSVDDREATVDLRLSAGGRTVVDIEGWVDHRFDSDPDISAVHRFPETSTLSRRHDGGWWRADERWASLASREFYLRKYLGAAERAEYERCPPRERREWLLGRIVLKDAVRGRLWDTGFGPLFPAEVEIATGADGGLVARGRQGLELPALDLAVATCRELGVAVVADPGTRPVVAVVEVTGDPATAEAAALARAGRGTATTEIVGSPPGLPDRRYAVAHTARPNPREQQ
;
A
#
# COMPACT_ATOMS: atom_id res chain seq x y z
N MET A 1 10.71 34.51 14.32
CA MET A 1 10.96 34.09 12.92
C MET A 1 11.25 32.60 12.97
N SER A 2 10.53 31.80 12.19
CA SER A 2 10.69 30.34 12.20
C SER A 2 12.13 29.93 11.86
N THR A 3 12.65 28.90 12.51
CA THR A 3 13.89 28.23 12.09
C THR A 3 13.64 27.15 11.04
N GLU A 4 12.39 26.78 10.81
CA GLU A 4 11.99 25.61 10.02
C GLU A 4 11.75 25.91 8.54
N HIS A 5 11.69 27.19 8.14
CA HIS A 5 11.48 27.55 6.72
C HIS A 5 12.09 28.92 6.36
N LEU A 6 12.29 29.16 5.06
CA LEU A 6 12.77 30.43 4.48
C LEU A 6 11.93 30.78 3.24
N LEU A 7 11.48 32.03 3.14
CA LEU A 7 10.65 32.55 2.04
C LEU A 7 11.34 33.78 1.42
N LEU A 8 11.64 33.74 0.12
CA LEU A 8 12.29 34.82 -0.61
C LEU A 8 11.53 35.13 -1.90
N ALA A 9 11.29 36.40 -2.18
CA ALA A 9 10.65 36.88 -3.40
C ALA A 9 11.34 38.17 -3.85
N ALA A 10 11.67 38.27 -5.14
CA ALA A 10 12.32 39.44 -5.72
C ALA A 10 11.88 39.65 -7.19
N PRO A 11 12.13 40.83 -7.79
CA PRO A 11 11.67 41.13 -9.16
C PRO A 11 12.34 40.27 -10.25
N THR A 12 13.52 39.69 -9.99
CA THR A 12 14.27 38.85 -10.95
C THR A 12 14.98 37.70 -10.24
N PRO A 13 15.38 36.63 -10.95
CA PRO A 13 16.18 35.56 -10.36
C PRO A 13 17.55 36.05 -9.88
N ALA A 14 18.15 37.03 -10.57
CA ALA A 14 19.41 37.64 -10.13
C ALA A 14 19.26 38.30 -8.74
N ALA A 15 18.19 39.06 -8.50
CA ALA A 15 17.91 39.67 -7.20
C ALA A 15 17.61 38.63 -6.09
N LEU A 16 17.12 37.43 -6.43
CA LEU A 16 17.02 36.32 -5.49
C LEU A 16 18.41 35.74 -5.12
N VAL A 17 19.37 35.71 -6.05
CA VAL A 17 20.76 35.33 -5.73
C VAL A 17 21.42 36.38 -4.83
N GLU A 18 21.27 37.67 -5.14
CA GLU A 18 21.73 38.78 -4.29
C GLU A 18 21.13 38.75 -2.87
N LEU A 19 19.91 38.25 -2.70
CA LEU A 19 19.33 37.99 -1.38
C LEU A 19 20.00 36.79 -0.70
N LEU A 20 20.17 35.67 -1.40
CA LEU A 20 20.79 34.45 -0.87
C LEU A 20 22.24 34.63 -0.45
N ASP A 21 22.99 35.54 -1.06
CA ASP A 21 24.40 35.81 -0.75
C ASP A 21 24.62 36.71 0.48
N ARG A 22 23.54 37.15 1.13
CA ARG A 22 23.60 37.90 2.41
C ARG A 22 23.97 37.00 3.60
N PRO A 23 24.59 37.56 4.66
CA PRO A 23 24.81 36.86 5.93
C PRO A 23 23.52 36.24 6.49
N GLY A 24 23.62 35.07 7.12
CA GLY A 24 22.45 34.26 7.53
C GLY A 24 21.42 34.97 8.42
N VAL A 25 21.83 35.98 9.20
CA VAL A 25 20.92 36.81 10.01
C VAL A 25 20.10 37.76 9.13
N GLU A 26 20.75 38.44 8.18
CA GLU A 26 20.09 39.36 7.23
C GLU A 26 19.21 38.60 6.22
N LEU A 27 19.67 37.41 5.80
CA LEU A 27 18.90 36.50 4.96
C LEU A 27 17.59 36.08 5.64
N ARG A 28 17.64 35.69 6.93
CA ARG A 28 16.45 35.31 7.71
C ARG A 28 15.59 36.51 8.11
N ALA A 29 16.16 37.72 8.18
CA ALA A 29 15.42 38.96 8.42
C ALA A 29 14.75 39.51 7.15
N SER A 30 15.16 39.09 5.96
CA SER A 30 14.63 39.55 4.68
C SER A 30 13.19 39.07 4.50
N ARG A 31 12.24 40.00 4.56
CA ARG A 31 10.83 39.71 4.26
C ARG A 31 10.61 39.66 2.75
N PRO A 32 9.87 38.67 2.21
CA PRO A 32 9.57 38.63 0.78
C PRO A 32 8.72 39.84 0.38
N THR A 33 8.99 40.39 -0.81
CA THR A 33 8.21 41.51 -1.36
C THR A 33 6.84 41.05 -1.85
N SER A 34 5.83 41.93 -1.80
CA SER A 34 4.50 41.70 -2.37
C SER A 34 4.42 41.82 -3.91
N ALA A 35 5.55 42.11 -4.57
CA ALA A 35 5.60 42.26 -6.02
C ALA A 35 5.40 40.92 -6.76
N PRO A 36 4.76 40.92 -7.95
CA PRO A 36 4.81 39.78 -8.85
C PRO A 36 6.25 39.58 -9.36
N GLY A 37 6.75 38.35 -9.28
CA GLY A 37 8.12 38.00 -9.65
C GLY A 37 8.53 36.65 -9.08
N PRO A 38 9.75 36.17 -9.41
CA PRO A 38 10.30 34.91 -8.91
C PRO A 38 10.20 34.72 -7.39
N ARG A 39 9.83 33.51 -6.97
CA ARG A 39 9.73 33.11 -5.56
C ARG A 39 10.53 31.83 -5.28
N LEU A 40 11.14 31.79 -4.09
CA LEU A 40 11.95 30.69 -3.58
C LEU A 40 11.52 30.36 -2.14
N GLY A 41 11.16 29.11 -1.89
CA GLY A 41 10.82 28.57 -0.58
C GLY A 41 11.75 27.40 -0.21
N LEU A 42 12.22 27.36 1.03
CA LEU A 42 12.98 26.23 1.59
C LEU A 42 12.33 25.77 2.89
N LEU A 43 12.32 24.46 3.14
CA LEU A 43 12.17 23.89 4.48
C LEU A 43 13.57 23.61 5.07
N ASP A 44 13.69 23.70 6.40
CA ASP A 44 14.90 23.59 7.23
C ASP A 44 16.17 24.14 6.50
N PRO A 45 16.36 25.47 6.41
CA PRO A 45 17.38 26.10 5.56
C PRO A 45 18.80 25.93 6.13
N THR A 46 19.41 24.78 5.85
CA THR A 46 20.83 24.44 6.10
C THR A 46 21.76 25.03 5.04
N ASP A 47 23.05 25.11 5.34
CA ASP A 47 24.04 25.67 4.39
C ASP A 47 24.13 24.90 3.07
N GLU A 48 23.94 23.57 3.09
CA GLU A 48 23.86 22.76 1.87
C GLU A 48 22.64 23.13 1.03
N ARG A 49 21.46 23.28 1.66
CA ARG A 49 20.22 23.67 0.97
C ARG A 49 20.29 25.11 0.46
N LEU A 50 20.93 26.02 1.18
CA LEU A 50 21.20 27.39 0.71
C LEU A 50 22.17 27.41 -0.47
N ALA A 51 23.25 26.62 -0.43
CA ALA A 51 24.19 26.47 -1.54
C ALA A 51 23.54 25.82 -2.78
N LEU A 52 22.58 24.90 -2.59
CA LEU A 52 21.77 24.35 -3.67
C LEU A 52 20.76 25.37 -4.20
N ALA A 53 20.07 26.12 -3.33
CA ALA A 53 19.10 27.14 -3.73
C ALA A 53 19.72 28.22 -4.63
N ARG A 54 20.95 28.67 -4.34
CA ARG A 54 21.72 29.56 -5.23
C ARG A 54 21.87 28.96 -6.64
N LYS A 55 22.27 27.68 -6.72
CA LYS A 55 22.44 26.93 -7.98
C LYS A 55 21.12 26.64 -8.71
N VAL A 56 20.00 26.62 -7.99
CA VAL A 56 18.64 26.48 -8.56
C VAL A 56 18.18 27.80 -9.17
N VAL A 57 18.18 28.88 -8.38
CA VAL A 57 17.75 30.22 -8.84
C VAL A 57 18.61 30.71 -10.00
N ALA A 58 19.94 30.53 -9.94
CA ALA A 58 20.86 30.94 -11.00
C ALA A 58 20.63 30.20 -12.35
N LYS A 59 19.93 29.05 -12.34
CA LYS A 59 19.53 28.35 -13.58
C LYS A 59 18.24 28.89 -14.20
N GLY A 60 17.47 29.71 -13.47
CA GLY A 60 16.25 30.37 -13.97
C GLY A 60 15.10 29.43 -14.36
N ARG A 61 15.19 28.13 -14.07
CA ARG A 61 14.15 27.11 -14.32
C ARG A 61 13.45 26.75 -13.04
N GLU A 62 12.17 26.39 -13.14
CA GLU A 62 11.39 25.86 -12.02
C GLU A 62 12.06 24.66 -11.33
N TRP A 63 11.78 24.51 -10.03
CA TRP A 63 12.29 23.44 -9.20
C TRP A 63 11.27 23.09 -8.14
N ARG A 64 10.71 21.88 -8.21
CA ARG A 64 9.56 21.44 -7.40
C ARG A 64 10.01 20.41 -6.35
N ALA A 65 9.87 20.74 -5.06
CA ALA A 65 10.07 19.90 -3.87
C ALA A 65 11.41 19.14 -3.66
N ARG A 66 12.30 19.04 -4.65
CA ARG A 66 13.55 18.27 -4.57
C ARG A 66 14.48 18.87 -3.51
N LYS A 67 14.93 18.03 -2.55
CA LYS A 67 15.73 18.41 -1.37
C LYS A 67 15.08 19.50 -0.48
N ASP A 68 13.75 19.51 -0.37
CA ASP A 68 12.99 20.50 0.42
C ASP A 68 13.14 21.96 -0.09
N ILE A 69 13.33 22.12 -1.40
CA ILE A 69 13.42 23.42 -2.09
C ILE A 69 12.30 23.53 -3.12
N TRP A 70 11.67 24.71 -3.19
CA TRP A 70 10.72 25.12 -4.22
C TRP A 70 11.18 26.44 -4.84
N PHE A 71 11.26 26.53 -6.16
CA PHE A 71 11.54 27.78 -6.87
C PHE A 71 10.68 27.87 -8.12
N SER A 72 9.98 28.99 -8.27
CA SER A 72 9.21 29.34 -9.45
C SER A 72 9.70 30.67 -10.01
N PRO A 73 10.23 30.70 -11.25
CA PRO A 73 10.64 31.94 -11.92
C PRO A 73 9.42 32.75 -12.41
N ALA A 74 8.27 32.10 -12.61
CA ALA A 74 7.01 32.69 -13.04
C ALA A 74 5.86 31.98 -12.29
N PRO A 75 5.50 32.46 -11.08
CA PRO A 75 4.48 31.83 -10.24
C PRO A 75 3.14 31.62 -10.97
N LEU A 76 2.49 30.47 -10.78
CA LEU A 76 1.29 30.05 -11.52
C LEU A 76 -0.07 30.63 -11.04
N LEU A 77 -0.16 31.14 -9.81
CA LEU A 77 -1.40 31.63 -9.16
C LEU A 77 -1.68 33.15 -9.21
N PRO A 78 -0.78 34.07 -9.61
CA PRO A 78 -1.14 35.46 -9.90
C PRO A 78 -2.22 35.57 -10.99
N GLY A 79 -3.00 36.66 -10.96
CA GLY A 79 -3.96 36.98 -12.03
C GLY A 79 -5.31 36.27 -11.98
N GLY A 80 -5.58 35.47 -10.94
CA GLY A 80 -6.89 34.84 -10.69
C GLY A 80 -6.95 33.34 -10.97
N ALA A 81 -5.83 32.68 -11.24
CA ALA A 81 -5.76 31.22 -11.34
C ALA A 81 -6.05 30.54 -9.99
N GLY A 82 -6.78 29.43 -10.03
CA GLY A 82 -7.36 28.80 -8.84
C GLY A 82 -6.55 27.63 -8.27
N ILE A 83 -6.87 27.30 -7.02
CA ILE A 83 -6.44 26.08 -6.33
C ILE A 83 -7.63 25.12 -6.27
N ALA A 84 -7.47 23.84 -6.62
CA ALA A 84 -8.44 22.79 -6.35
C ALA A 84 -7.97 21.88 -5.21
N PHE A 85 -8.89 21.47 -4.33
CA PHE A 85 -8.63 20.36 -3.40
C PHE A 85 -9.21 19.08 -3.99
N LEU A 86 -8.38 18.03 -4.02
CA LEU A 86 -8.70 16.71 -4.54
C LEU A 86 -8.67 15.70 -3.40
N TYR A 87 -9.79 15.01 -3.14
CA TYR A 87 -9.88 13.98 -2.11
C TYR A 87 -9.67 12.58 -2.72
N PRO A 88 -8.66 11.81 -2.25
CA PRO A 88 -8.44 10.43 -2.66
C PRO A 88 -9.63 9.50 -2.45
N GLY A 89 -9.63 8.40 -3.20
CA GLY A 89 -10.55 7.29 -3.03
C GLY A 89 -10.05 6.28 -1.99
N LEU A 90 -10.43 5.01 -2.18
CA LEU A 90 -9.83 3.90 -1.45
C LEU A 90 -8.46 3.58 -2.06
N GLU A 91 -7.43 3.50 -1.22
CA GLU A 91 -6.05 3.28 -1.64
C GLU A 91 -5.54 1.90 -1.21
N ALA A 92 -4.47 1.43 -1.88
CA ALA A 92 -3.80 0.17 -1.53
C ALA A 92 -3.04 0.26 -0.19
N GLU A 93 -2.52 1.44 0.14
CA GLU A 93 -1.85 1.73 1.39
C GLU A 93 -2.53 2.93 2.05
N PHE A 94 -3.11 2.70 3.23
CA PHE A 94 -3.77 3.73 4.03
C PHE A 94 -3.04 3.87 5.38
N ASP A 95 -1.91 4.58 5.35
CA ASP A 95 -1.05 4.88 6.52
C ASP A 95 -0.88 6.42 6.68
N PRO A 96 -1.94 7.16 7.04
CA PRO A 96 -1.94 8.62 7.00
C PRO A 96 -1.42 9.26 8.29
N SER A 97 -0.21 9.83 8.25
CA SER A 97 0.28 10.65 9.38
C SER A 97 -0.52 11.95 9.55
N VAL A 98 -1.47 11.96 10.49
CA VAL A 98 -2.36 13.12 10.77
C VAL A 98 -2.59 13.43 12.25
N ASP A 99 -2.03 12.63 13.18
CA ASP A 99 -2.20 12.83 14.63
C ASP A 99 -1.69 14.19 15.10
N ASP A 100 -0.54 14.64 14.57
CA ASP A 100 0.04 15.96 14.88
C ASP A 100 -0.79 17.12 14.29
N VAL A 101 -1.54 16.87 13.22
CA VAL A 101 -2.48 17.82 12.61
C VAL A 101 -3.76 17.96 13.44
N ALA A 102 -4.30 16.85 13.96
CA ALA A 102 -5.46 16.85 14.86
C ALA A 102 -5.14 17.57 16.19
N ASP A 103 -3.99 17.26 16.79
CA ASP A 103 -3.49 17.92 18.00
C ASP A 103 -3.29 19.44 17.79
N TRP A 104 -2.72 19.85 16.64
CA TRP A 104 -2.55 21.27 16.31
C TRP A 104 -3.88 21.99 16.12
N LEU A 105 -4.81 21.37 15.37
CA LEU A 105 -6.17 21.88 15.16
C LEU A 105 -6.96 22.00 16.47
N GLY A 106 -6.68 21.17 17.48
CA GLY A 106 -7.45 21.10 18.72
C GLY A 106 -8.72 20.24 18.57
N VAL A 107 -8.67 19.20 17.75
CA VAL A 107 -9.77 18.27 17.50
C VAL A 107 -9.40 16.84 17.94
N PRO A 108 -10.37 15.96 18.23
CA PRO A 108 -10.06 14.55 18.47
C PRO A 108 -9.33 13.93 17.28
N ARG A 109 -8.30 13.13 17.56
CA ARG A 109 -7.65 12.27 16.55
C ARG A 109 -8.69 11.30 15.97
N PRO A 110 -8.67 11.03 14.65
CA PRO A 110 -9.64 10.15 14.03
C PRO A 110 -9.39 8.68 14.45
N ASP A 111 -10.47 7.94 14.67
CA ASP A 111 -10.42 6.47 14.81
C ASP A 111 -10.38 5.87 13.40
N LEU A 112 -9.22 5.31 13.02
CA LEU A 112 -8.94 4.85 11.65
C LEU A 112 -8.88 3.33 11.59
N SER A 113 -9.62 2.74 10.65
CA SER A 113 -9.73 1.30 10.47
C SER A 113 -9.92 0.94 8.99
N THR A 114 -9.16 -0.05 8.52
CA THR A 114 -9.27 -0.64 7.18
C THR A 114 -9.99 -2.00 7.20
N ASP A 115 -10.52 -2.43 8.35
CA ASP A 115 -11.03 -3.79 8.59
C ASP A 115 -12.18 -4.20 7.65
N THR A 116 -12.96 -3.22 7.20
CA THR A 116 -14.07 -3.40 6.27
C THR A 116 -14.09 -2.28 5.23
N LEU A 117 -14.83 -2.48 4.13
CA LEU A 117 -14.94 -1.52 3.04
C LEU A 117 -15.62 -0.22 3.50
N GLY A 118 -16.66 -0.35 4.34
CA GLY A 118 -17.33 0.77 4.99
C GLY A 118 -16.43 1.53 5.98
N ARG A 119 -15.64 0.81 6.80
CA ARG A 119 -14.69 1.42 7.76
C ARG A 119 -13.54 2.14 7.06
N HIS A 120 -12.98 1.55 6.02
CA HIS A 120 -11.94 2.19 5.20
C HIS A 120 -12.49 3.45 4.52
N GLY A 121 -13.69 3.38 3.91
CA GLY A 121 -14.35 4.55 3.32
C GLY A 121 -14.60 5.68 4.32
N ALA A 122 -15.08 5.36 5.53
CA ALA A 122 -15.25 6.33 6.61
C ALA A 122 -13.91 6.95 7.05
N SER A 123 -12.84 6.14 7.12
CA SER A 123 -11.49 6.58 7.49
C SER A 123 -10.91 7.57 6.44
N VAL A 124 -11.08 7.29 5.15
CA VAL A 124 -10.70 8.21 4.06
C VAL A 124 -11.44 9.54 4.18
N VAL A 125 -12.76 9.52 4.41
CA VAL A 125 -13.58 10.73 4.59
C VAL A 125 -13.15 11.52 5.83
N ALA A 126 -12.83 10.86 6.94
CA ALA A 126 -12.36 11.50 8.17
C ALA A 126 -11.00 12.21 7.96
N VAL A 127 -10.04 11.55 7.31
CA VAL A 127 -8.73 12.12 7.00
C VAL A 127 -8.84 13.31 6.03
N GLY A 128 -9.66 13.20 4.99
CA GLY A 128 -9.86 14.31 4.05
C GLY A 128 -10.55 15.53 4.68
N ARG A 129 -11.55 15.31 5.55
CA ARG A 129 -12.17 16.39 6.37
C ARG A 129 -11.16 17.09 7.27
N LEU A 130 -10.26 16.33 7.90
CA LEU A 130 -9.21 16.85 8.78
C LEU A 130 -8.18 17.70 8.02
N LEU A 131 -7.76 17.23 6.84
CA LEU A 131 -6.77 17.93 6.01
C LEU A 131 -7.35 19.18 5.33
N ASP A 132 -8.61 19.17 4.88
CA ASP A 132 -9.31 20.37 4.40
C ASP A 132 -9.39 21.45 5.49
N ALA A 133 -9.79 21.08 6.71
CA ALA A 133 -9.83 21.99 7.84
C ALA A 133 -8.45 22.56 8.18
N ALA A 134 -7.39 21.74 8.09
CA ALA A 134 -6.02 22.18 8.28
C ALA A 134 -5.58 23.19 7.21
N LEU A 135 -5.76 22.88 5.92
CA LEU A 135 -5.42 23.76 4.81
C LEU A 135 -6.15 25.11 4.92
N ARG A 136 -7.44 25.11 5.26
CA ARG A 136 -8.22 26.34 5.46
C ARG A 136 -7.78 27.16 6.68
N ARG A 137 -7.32 26.52 7.77
CA ARG A 137 -6.69 27.21 8.91
C ARG A 137 -5.37 27.89 8.51
N LEU A 138 -4.70 27.40 7.47
CA LEU A 138 -3.54 28.06 6.85
C LEU A 138 -3.92 29.13 5.83
N GLY A 139 -5.18 29.53 5.72
CA GLY A 139 -5.64 30.50 4.72
C GLY A 139 -5.60 29.99 3.28
N ILE A 140 -5.31 28.70 3.06
CA ILE A 140 -5.35 28.07 1.74
C ILE A 140 -6.82 27.76 1.44
N THR A 141 -7.42 28.51 0.52
CA THR A 141 -8.82 28.32 0.12
C THR A 141 -8.93 27.71 -1.28
N PRO A 142 -9.75 26.67 -1.47
CA PRO A 142 -10.00 26.12 -2.79
C PRO A 142 -10.99 26.99 -3.58
N ALA A 143 -10.72 27.18 -4.87
CA ALA A 143 -11.65 27.69 -5.86
C ALA A 143 -12.60 26.61 -6.39
N ALA A 144 -12.20 25.33 -6.31
CA ALA A 144 -13.00 24.16 -6.61
C ALA A 144 -12.63 23.00 -5.68
N VAL A 145 -13.59 22.11 -5.41
CA VAL A 145 -13.32 20.84 -4.71
C VAL A 145 -13.85 19.66 -5.52
N ALA A 146 -13.09 18.58 -5.59
CA ALA A 146 -13.46 17.36 -6.29
C ALA A 146 -12.87 16.13 -5.60
N GLY A 147 -13.32 14.93 -5.96
CA GLY A 147 -12.80 13.71 -5.37
C GLY A 147 -12.80 12.54 -6.35
N HIS A 148 -12.09 11.48 -5.98
CA HIS A 148 -12.01 10.23 -6.73
C HIS A 148 -12.75 9.14 -5.97
N SER A 149 -13.66 8.41 -6.63
CA SER A 149 -14.49 7.37 -6.00
C SER A 149 -15.10 7.88 -4.67
N VAL A 150 -14.90 7.16 -3.54
CA VAL A 150 -15.39 7.58 -2.21
C VAL A 150 -14.98 9.01 -1.80
N GLY A 151 -13.90 9.55 -2.34
CA GLY A 151 -13.48 10.94 -2.12
C GLY A 151 -14.46 11.98 -2.66
N GLU A 152 -15.34 11.64 -3.61
CA GLU A 152 -16.40 12.56 -4.07
C GLU A 152 -17.33 12.95 -2.91
N TRP A 153 -17.64 12.03 -1.99
CA TRP A 153 -18.40 12.35 -0.77
C TRP A 153 -17.66 13.32 0.14
N THR A 154 -16.34 13.17 0.29
CA THR A 154 -15.50 14.14 1.01
C THR A 154 -15.55 15.52 0.36
N ALA A 155 -15.52 15.59 -0.99
CA ALA A 155 -15.67 16.84 -1.73
C ALA A 155 -17.05 17.49 -1.48
N MET A 156 -18.12 16.70 -1.45
CA MET A 156 -19.47 17.18 -1.13
C MET A 156 -19.60 17.72 0.30
N ILE A 157 -18.94 17.09 1.28
CA ILE A 157 -18.91 17.57 2.68
C ILE A 157 -18.08 18.84 2.80
N CYS A 158 -16.83 18.84 2.31
CA CYS A 158 -15.92 19.98 2.43
C CYS A 158 -16.29 21.18 1.54
N GLY A 159 -17.06 20.98 0.47
CA GLY A 159 -17.73 22.03 -0.29
C GLY A 159 -19.09 22.47 0.25
N GLY A 160 -19.60 21.80 1.29
CA GLY A 160 -20.82 22.19 2.00
C GLY A 160 -22.15 21.79 1.35
N LEU A 161 -22.15 20.84 0.40
CA LEU A 161 -23.39 20.25 -0.12
C LEU A 161 -24.10 19.38 0.94
N PHE A 162 -23.33 18.74 1.83
CA PHE A 162 -23.84 17.96 2.96
C PHE A 162 -23.16 18.39 4.26
N SER A 163 -23.84 18.26 5.40
CA SER A 163 -23.13 18.30 6.69
C SER A 163 -22.45 16.96 6.94
N GLY A 164 -21.30 16.99 7.64
CA GLY A 164 -20.62 15.75 8.04
C GLY A 164 -21.52 14.85 8.87
N ALA A 165 -22.31 15.42 9.80
CA ALA A 165 -23.22 14.66 10.65
C ALA A 165 -24.35 13.96 9.88
N ASP A 166 -24.91 14.58 8.83
CA ASP A 166 -25.92 13.95 7.98
C ASP A 166 -25.32 12.77 7.19
N PHE A 167 -24.07 12.90 6.73
CA PHE A 167 -23.34 11.82 6.05
C PHE A 167 -22.97 10.69 7.02
N ASP A 168 -22.42 11.01 8.19
CA ASP A 168 -22.05 10.05 9.24
C ASP A 168 -23.29 9.26 9.72
N ALA A 169 -24.46 9.92 9.80
CA ALA A 169 -25.74 9.28 10.07
C ALA A 169 -26.27 8.44 8.89
N MET A 170 -26.05 8.86 7.64
CA MET A 170 -26.40 8.11 6.44
C MET A 170 -25.58 6.82 6.32
N LEU A 171 -24.27 6.87 6.60
CA LEU A 171 -23.42 5.68 6.72
C LEU A 171 -23.91 4.74 7.82
N THR A 172 -24.25 5.27 9.00
CA THR A 172 -24.81 4.47 10.11
C THR A 172 -26.14 3.77 9.73
N ARG A 173 -26.84 4.27 8.70
CA ARG A 173 -28.10 3.71 8.18
C ARG A 173 -27.92 2.81 6.95
N THR A 174 -26.74 2.77 6.34
CA THR A 174 -26.50 2.02 5.09
C THR A 174 -25.30 1.10 5.26
N ASP A 175 -25.55 -0.21 5.22
CA ASP A 175 -24.51 -1.23 5.26
C ASP A 175 -23.70 -1.20 3.95
N LEU A 176 -22.62 -0.41 3.93
CA LEU A 176 -21.69 -0.33 2.79
C LEU A 176 -20.95 -1.65 2.54
N ASP A 177 -20.78 -2.49 3.56
CA ASP A 177 -20.10 -3.80 3.43
C ASP A 177 -21.00 -4.84 2.73
N ALA A 178 -22.32 -4.62 2.75
CA ALA A 178 -23.28 -5.36 1.93
C ALA A 178 -23.35 -4.88 0.46
N LEU A 179 -22.84 -3.69 0.11
CA LEU A 179 -22.88 -3.15 -1.26
C LEU A 179 -21.79 -3.76 -2.14
N ARG A 180 -22.02 -4.99 -2.62
CA ARG A 180 -21.10 -5.71 -3.51
C ARG A 180 -21.80 -6.56 -4.57
N VAL A 181 -21.26 -6.58 -5.78
CA VAL A 181 -21.62 -7.52 -6.85
C VAL A 181 -20.81 -8.82 -6.69
N PRO A 182 -21.42 -9.99 -6.49
CA PRO A 182 -20.70 -11.27 -6.45
C PRO A 182 -20.04 -11.62 -7.78
N GLY A 183 -18.82 -12.18 -7.74
CA GLY A 183 -18.16 -12.75 -8.91
C GLY A 183 -17.41 -11.79 -9.84
N VAL A 184 -17.48 -10.47 -9.60
CA VAL A 184 -16.73 -9.48 -10.39
C VAL A 184 -15.30 -9.26 -9.87
N GLU A 185 -14.46 -8.76 -10.77
CA GLU A 185 -13.11 -8.27 -10.54
C GLU A 185 -12.91 -6.93 -11.24
N PHE A 186 -11.91 -6.16 -10.80
CA PHE A 186 -11.43 -4.98 -11.51
C PHE A 186 -10.04 -5.27 -12.07
N ALA A 187 -9.69 -4.67 -13.20
CA ALA A 187 -8.33 -4.65 -13.72
C ALA A 187 -7.89 -3.23 -14.11
N VAL A 188 -6.73 -2.81 -13.60
CA VAL A 188 -6.03 -1.59 -14.03
C VAL A 188 -5.28 -1.90 -15.32
N LEU A 189 -5.45 -1.04 -16.32
CA LEU A 189 -4.85 -1.13 -17.65
C LEU A 189 -3.98 0.11 -17.89
N GLY A 190 -2.72 -0.11 -18.24
CA GLY A 190 -1.76 0.93 -18.64
C GLY A 190 -2.00 1.44 -20.06
N CYS A 191 -3.22 1.91 -20.35
CA CYS A 191 -3.62 2.48 -21.62
C CYS A 191 -4.73 3.54 -21.45
N PRO A 192 -4.95 4.40 -22.46
CA PRO A 192 -6.04 5.37 -22.45
C PRO A 192 -7.41 4.71 -22.61
N ALA A 193 -8.46 5.49 -22.31
CA ALA A 193 -9.83 5.01 -22.23
C ALA A 193 -10.40 4.48 -23.56
N ASP A 194 -9.95 5.00 -24.71
CA ASP A 194 -10.35 4.54 -26.04
C ASP A 194 -9.89 3.10 -26.30
N ARG A 195 -8.60 2.81 -26.11
CA ARG A 195 -8.01 1.48 -26.27
C ARG A 195 -8.54 0.49 -25.23
N ALA A 196 -8.91 0.97 -24.03
CA ALA A 196 -9.57 0.16 -23.02
C ALA A 196 -11.02 -0.19 -23.42
N ALA A 197 -11.78 0.76 -23.97
CA ALA A 197 -13.12 0.52 -24.49
C ALA A 197 -13.11 -0.45 -25.68
N GLU A 198 -12.19 -0.27 -26.64
CA GLU A 198 -11.95 -1.21 -27.75
C GLU A 198 -11.63 -2.64 -27.27
N ALA A 199 -10.98 -2.78 -26.12
CA ALA A 199 -10.58 -4.08 -25.56
C ALA A 199 -11.69 -4.79 -24.76
N VAL A 200 -12.79 -4.09 -24.45
CA VAL A 200 -13.97 -4.67 -23.77
C VAL A 200 -15.22 -4.67 -24.64
N ASP A 201 -15.19 -4.06 -25.83
CA ASP A 201 -16.30 -4.14 -26.78
C ASP A 201 -16.59 -5.59 -27.19
N GLY A 202 -17.87 -5.94 -27.24
CA GLY A 202 -18.34 -7.32 -27.39
C GLY A 202 -18.08 -8.27 -26.20
N VAL A 203 -17.30 -7.88 -25.18
CA VAL A 203 -16.97 -8.76 -24.04
C VAL A 203 -18.11 -8.73 -23.01
N ALA A 204 -18.90 -9.81 -22.98
CA ALA A 204 -20.11 -9.89 -22.18
C ALA A 204 -19.88 -9.63 -20.68
N GLY A 205 -20.42 -8.52 -20.18
CA GLY A 205 -20.41 -8.15 -18.77
C GLY A 205 -19.18 -7.38 -18.29
N VAL A 206 -18.23 -7.04 -19.17
CA VAL A 206 -17.09 -6.17 -18.81
C VAL A 206 -17.39 -4.73 -19.25
N VAL A 207 -17.09 -3.76 -18.39
CA VAL A 207 -17.25 -2.32 -18.66
C VAL A 207 -16.03 -1.52 -18.20
N VAL A 208 -15.79 -0.35 -18.80
CA VAL A 208 -14.94 0.68 -18.20
C VAL A 208 -15.61 1.17 -16.91
N SER A 209 -14.81 1.35 -15.87
CA SER A 209 -15.24 1.72 -14.52
C SER A 209 -14.53 2.98 -14.01
N HIS A 210 -13.28 3.22 -14.41
CA HIS A 210 -12.58 4.47 -14.14
C HIS A 210 -11.72 4.89 -15.33
N GLU A 211 -11.72 6.18 -15.66
CA GLU A 211 -10.81 6.81 -16.63
C GLU A 211 -9.86 7.70 -15.80
N ASN A 212 -8.81 7.08 -15.25
CA ASN A 212 -7.98 7.66 -14.20
C ASN A 212 -7.01 8.73 -14.72
N SER A 213 -6.36 8.49 -15.87
CA SER A 213 -5.46 9.46 -16.49
C SER A 213 -5.28 9.18 -17.98
N THR A 214 -4.42 9.95 -18.67
CA THR A 214 -4.07 9.73 -20.08
C THR A 214 -3.60 8.29 -20.35
N ASN A 215 -2.86 7.67 -19.43
CA ASN A 215 -2.26 6.35 -19.61
C ASN A 215 -2.79 5.30 -18.62
N GLN A 216 -3.90 5.55 -17.93
CA GLN A 216 -4.47 4.62 -16.95
C GLN A 216 -6.00 4.57 -17.01
N THR A 217 -6.53 3.38 -17.27
CA THR A 217 -7.97 3.07 -17.26
C THR A 217 -8.23 1.85 -16.38
N VAL A 218 -9.40 1.76 -15.75
CA VAL A 218 -9.82 0.58 -14.95
C VAL A 218 -11.10 0.00 -15.53
N VAL A 219 -11.09 -1.30 -15.80
CA VAL A 219 -12.26 -2.07 -16.26
C VAL A 219 -12.77 -2.99 -15.14
N CYS A 220 -14.04 -3.36 -15.18
CA CYS A 220 -14.67 -4.26 -14.21
C CYS A 220 -15.71 -5.18 -14.87
N GLY A 221 -15.77 -6.43 -14.43
CA GLY A 221 -16.67 -7.46 -14.98
C GLY A 221 -16.45 -8.83 -14.34
N PRO A 222 -17.11 -9.90 -14.82
CA PRO A 222 -16.89 -11.27 -14.36
C PRO A 222 -15.42 -11.68 -14.42
N ALA A 223 -14.92 -12.37 -13.39
CA ALA A 223 -13.50 -12.73 -13.26
C ALA A 223 -12.91 -13.43 -14.50
N GLU A 224 -13.62 -14.40 -15.10
CA GLU A 224 -13.18 -15.11 -16.30
C GLU A 224 -13.06 -14.19 -17.53
N ALA A 225 -13.98 -13.24 -17.68
CA ALA A 225 -13.96 -12.27 -18.78
C ALA A 225 -12.87 -11.21 -18.59
N ILE A 226 -12.65 -10.76 -17.34
CA ILE A 226 -11.52 -9.90 -16.97
C ILE A 226 -10.19 -10.59 -17.24
N ALA A 227 -10.04 -11.88 -16.91
CA ALA A 227 -8.84 -12.65 -17.20
C ALA A 227 -8.52 -12.70 -18.71
N GLY A 228 -9.53 -12.96 -19.56
CA GLY A 228 -9.37 -12.96 -21.01
C GLY A 228 -8.97 -11.60 -21.60
N VAL A 229 -9.61 -10.50 -21.14
CA VAL A 229 -9.24 -9.12 -21.53
C VAL A 229 -7.80 -8.80 -21.10
N VAL A 230 -7.39 -9.21 -19.90
CA VAL A 230 -6.04 -9.01 -19.38
C VAL A 230 -5.00 -9.84 -20.15
N GLU A 231 -5.33 -11.06 -20.58
CA GLU A 231 -4.44 -11.91 -21.38
C GLU A 231 -4.19 -11.33 -22.77
N ASP A 232 -5.26 -10.96 -23.50
CA ASP A 232 -5.14 -10.34 -24.83
C ASP A 232 -4.44 -8.97 -24.78
N LEU A 233 -4.75 -8.12 -23.79
CA LEU A 233 -4.06 -6.83 -23.65
C LEU A 233 -2.56 -7.00 -23.32
N ARG A 234 -2.18 -8.00 -22.52
CA ARG A 234 -0.76 -8.35 -22.27
C ARG A 234 -0.08 -8.90 -23.52
N ALA A 235 -0.77 -9.71 -24.33
CA ALA A 235 -0.27 -10.14 -25.64
C ALA A 235 -0.07 -8.97 -26.61
N ARG A 236 -0.87 -7.90 -26.47
CA ARG A 236 -0.73 -6.60 -27.17
C ARG A 236 0.18 -5.59 -26.42
N SER A 237 1.06 -6.10 -25.55
CA SER A 237 2.07 -5.37 -24.76
C SER A 237 1.55 -4.22 -23.88
N VAL A 238 0.29 -4.29 -23.44
CA VAL A 238 -0.26 -3.40 -22.41
C VAL A 238 0.00 -4.00 -21.04
N ILE A 239 0.39 -3.16 -20.07
CA ILE A 239 0.56 -3.59 -18.69
C ILE A 239 -0.81 -3.64 -18.03
N CYS A 240 -1.18 -4.80 -17.49
CA CYS A 240 -2.49 -5.04 -16.89
C CYS A 240 -2.34 -5.74 -15.55
N GLN A 241 -3.08 -5.29 -14.54
CA GLN A 241 -3.09 -5.84 -13.18
C GLN A 241 -4.53 -6.03 -12.70
N VAL A 242 -4.89 -7.26 -12.31
CA VAL A 242 -6.15 -7.55 -11.64
C VAL A 242 -6.05 -7.12 -10.17
N MET A 243 -7.10 -6.50 -9.65
CA MET A 243 -7.11 -5.82 -8.36
C MET A 243 -7.76 -6.66 -7.25
N PRO A 244 -7.41 -6.43 -5.96
CA PRO A 244 -8.05 -7.08 -4.81
C PRO A 244 -9.55 -6.84 -4.70
N PHE A 245 -10.03 -5.68 -5.17
CA PHE A 245 -11.37 -5.16 -4.88
C PHE A 245 -12.47 -5.88 -5.69
N ARG A 246 -13.64 -6.09 -5.05
CA ARG A 246 -14.75 -6.92 -5.58
C ARG A 246 -16.13 -6.32 -5.26
N SER A 247 -16.24 -5.00 -5.29
CA SER A 247 -17.49 -4.26 -5.03
C SER A 247 -18.39 -4.15 -6.25
N GLY A 248 -17.83 -3.92 -7.45
CA GLY A 248 -18.60 -3.50 -8.62
C GLY A 248 -19.05 -2.04 -8.58
N PHE A 249 -18.51 -1.22 -7.66
CA PHE A 249 -18.70 0.25 -7.70
C PHE A 249 -18.28 0.84 -9.05
N HIS A 250 -18.95 1.92 -9.45
CA HIS A 250 -18.74 2.61 -10.72
C HIS A 250 -19.01 1.68 -11.92
N THR A 251 -20.01 0.81 -11.79
CA THR A 251 -20.54 -0.03 -12.87
C THR A 251 -22.07 -0.22 -12.76
N PRO A 252 -22.79 -0.42 -13.88
CA PRO A 252 -24.22 -0.71 -13.85
C PRO A 252 -24.58 -2.00 -13.09
N MET A 253 -23.62 -2.92 -12.90
CA MET A 253 -23.82 -4.21 -12.24
C MET A 253 -24.21 -4.07 -10.75
N LEU A 254 -23.88 -2.95 -10.11
CA LEU A 254 -24.24 -2.68 -8.72
C LEU A 254 -25.71 -2.26 -8.53
N ALA A 255 -26.41 -1.88 -9.60
CA ALA A 255 -27.78 -1.35 -9.53
C ALA A 255 -28.81 -2.22 -8.75
N PRO A 256 -28.77 -3.57 -8.79
CA PRO A 256 -29.66 -4.42 -7.98
C PRO A 256 -29.41 -4.35 -6.47
N TYR A 257 -28.20 -3.95 -6.04
CA TYR A 257 -27.76 -3.96 -4.65
C TYR A 257 -27.98 -2.61 -3.94
N LEU A 258 -28.21 -1.52 -4.70
CA LEU A 258 -28.36 -0.17 -4.15
C LEU A 258 -29.72 0.15 -3.51
N ALA A 259 -30.63 -0.82 -3.32
CA ALA A 259 -31.96 -0.55 -2.77
C ALA A 259 -31.94 0.21 -1.42
N PRO A 260 -31.16 -0.21 -0.38
CA PRO A 260 -31.09 0.55 0.88
C PRO A 260 -30.55 1.97 0.70
N PHE A 261 -29.61 2.15 -0.22
CA PHE A 261 -28.95 3.43 -0.51
C PHE A 261 -29.90 4.41 -1.23
N ARG A 262 -30.65 3.91 -2.21
CA ARG A 262 -31.67 4.65 -2.99
C ARG A 262 -32.91 4.99 -2.16
N GLU A 263 -33.39 4.05 -1.34
CA GLU A 263 -34.66 4.19 -0.61
C GLU A 263 -34.50 4.91 0.74
N SER A 264 -33.34 4.79 1.40
CA SER A 264 -33.20 5.22 2.80
C SER A 264 -31.92 6.00 3.15
N GLY A 265 -30.87 5.89 2.33
CA GLY A 265 -29.59 6.58 2.51
C GLY A 265 -29.61 7.98 1.90
N VAL A 266 -29.52 8.06 0.57
CA VAL A 266 -29.53 9.33 -0.19
C VAL A 266 -30.77 10.21 0.10
N PRO A 267 -31.99 9.66 0.29
CA PRO A 267 -33.14 10.47 0.70
C PRO A 267 -33.01 11.13 2.07
N SER A 268 -32.20 10.58 2.99
CA SER A 268 -31.95 11.22 4.30
C SER A 268 -30.92 12.35 4.24
N LEU A 269 -30.11 12.43 3.20
CA LEU A 269 -29.14 13.52 3.03
C LEU A 269 -29.86 14.84 2.74
N ARG A 270 -29.56 15.87 3.53
CA ARG A 270 -30.00 17.24 3.28
C ARG A 270 -29.00 17.94 2.36
N VAL A 271 -29.39 18.19 1.11
CA VAL A 271 -28.60 19.03 0.21
C VAL A 271 -28.67 20.49 0.65
N HIS A 272 -27.51 21.13 0.77
CA HIS A 272 -27.31 22.55 1.03
C HIS A 272 -26.67 23.24 -0.19
N PRO A 273 -26.78 24.57 -0.34
CA PRO A 273 -25.99 25.30 -1.33
C PRO A 273 -24.50 25.22 -1.01
N ALA A 274 -23.68 24.79 -1.97
CA ALA A 274 -22.23 24.69 -1.79
C ALA A 274 -21.59 26.07 -1.56
N HIS A 275 -20.61 26.16 -0.65
CA HIS A 275 -19.82 27.38 -0.41
C HIS A 275 -18.51 27.41 -1.21
N VAL A 276 -18.10 26.29 -1.79
CA VAL A 276 -17.07 26.18 -2.84
C VAL A 276 -17.63 25.28 -3.95
N PRO A 277 -17.45 25.59 -5.24
CA PRO A 277 -17.87 24.72 -6.34
C PRO A 277 -17.39 23.27 -6.17
N VAL A 278 -18.34 22.35 -5.94
CA VAL A 278 -18.09 20.91 -5.91
C VAL A 278 -18.23 20.35 -7.31
N TRP A 279 -17.23 19.62 -7.79
CA TRP A 279 -17.25 18.94 -9.08
C TRP A 279 -17.42 17.43 -8.90
N SER A 280 -18.22 16.81 -9.78
CA SER A 280 -18.37 15.35 -9.84
C SER A 280 -17.41 14.76 -10.87
N ALA A 281 -16.67 13.72 -10.48
CA ALA A 281 -15.90 12.89 -11.37
C ALA A 281 -16.78 12.05 -12.32
N THR A 282 -18.08 11.93 -12.03
CA THR A 282 -19.04 11.24 -12.92
C THR A 282 -19.35 12.07 -14.18
N THR A 283 -19.49 13.39 -14.02
CA THR A 283 -19.94 14.30 -15.10
C THR A 283 -18.83 15.19 -15.66
N ALA A 284 -17.68 15.30 -14.97
CA ALA A 284 -16.67 16.32 -15.23
C ALA A 284 -17.25 17.76 -15.20
N ARG A 285 -18.22 18.01 -14.30
CA ARG A 285 -18.89 19.31 -14.15
C ARG A 285 -19.21 19.62 -12.68
N PRO A 286 -19.48 20.88 -12.33
CA PRO A 286 -20.05 21.23 -11.03
C PRO A 286 -21.35 20.48 -10.74
N PHE A 287 -21.58 20.15 -9.47
CA PHE A 287 -22.84 19.57 -9.01
C PHE A 287 -24.03 20.50 -9.31
N PRO A 288 -25.19 19.97 -9.73
CA PRO A 288 -26.35 20.78 -10.07
C PRO A 288 -26.97 21.43 -8.82
N ALA A 289 -27.33 22.71 -8.90
CA ALA A 289 -27.92 23.46 -7.79
C ALA A 289 -29.29 22.92 -7.32
N ASP A 290 -29.93 22.02 -8.08
CA ASP A 290 -31.17 21.36 -7.67
C ASP A 290 -30.91 20.18 -6.69
N PRO A 291 -31.56 20.16 -5.50
CA PRO A 291 -31.46 19.07 -4.54
C PRO A 291 -31.95 17.70 -5.01
N GLY A 292 -32.78 17.61 -6.05
CA GLY A 292 -33.18 16.34 -6.66
C GLY A 292 -32.07 15.80 -7.56
N ALA A 293 -31.60 16.62 -8.50
CA ALA A 293 -30.52 16.29 -9.42
C ALA A 293 -29.19 15.99 -8.71
N THR A 294 -28.88 16.67 -7.60
CA THR A 294 -27.71 16.34 -6.77
C THR A 294 -27.84 14.93 -6.17
N ARG A 295 -29.01 14.57 -5.61
CA ARG A 295 -29.24 13.24 -5.05
C ARG A 295 -29.23 12.14 -6.11
N GLU A 296 -29.79 12.41 -7.29
CA GLU A 296 -29.71 11.45 -8.40
C GLU A 296 -28.26 11.26 -8.85
N LEU A 297 -27.47 12.34 -8.93
CA LEU A 297 -26.04 12.23 -9.24
C LEU A 297 -25.26 11.42 -8.19
N CYS A 298 -25.59 11.55 -6.89
CA CYS A 298 -25.03 10.69 -5.83
C CYS A 298 -25.32 9.18 -6.04
N VAL A 299 -26.49 8.83 -6.57
CA VAL A 299 -26.84 7.43 -6.89
C VAL A 299 -26.12 6.98 -8.17
N ARG A 300 -26.08 7.84 -9.20
CA ARG A 300 -25.40 7.59 -10.48
C ARG A 300 -23.89 7.41 -10.31
N HIS A 301 -23.25 8.16 -9.41
CA HIS A 301 -21.82 8.05 -9.12
C HIS A 301 -21.39 6.62 -8.72
N LEU A 302 -22.27 5.85 -8.05
CA LEU A 302 -21.98 4.46 -7.70
C LEU A 302 -22.13 3.47 -8.87
N LEU A 303 -22.70 3.90 -10.00
CA LEU A 303 -23.10 3.08 -11.14
C LEU A 303 -22.43 3.46 -12.46
N GLU A 304 -21.95 4.68 -12.58
CA GLU A 304 -21.32 5.25 -13.78
C GLU A 304 -19.80 5.40 -13.56
N PRO A 305 -18.99 5.45 -14.64
CA PRO A 305 -17.54 5.46 -14.51
C PRO A 305 -16.98 6.74 -13.86
N VAL A 306 -15.88 6.60 -13.12
CA VAL A 306 -15.13 7.75 -12.57
C VAL A 306 -14.27 8.37 -13.67
N ARG A 307 -14.72 9.46 -14.27
CA ARG A 307 -14.04 10.19 -15.37
C ARG A 307 -13.05 11.23 -14.83
N PHE A 308 -12.09 10.76 -14.02
CA PHE A 308 -11.14 11.63 -13.31
C PHE A 308 -10.22 12.40 -14.27
N ARG A 309 -9.78 11.78 -15.37
CA ARG A 309 -9.02 12.43 -16.44
C ARG A 309 -9.74 13.68 -16.97
N ASP A 310 -11.00 13.53 -17.36
CA ASP A 310 -11.78 14.62 -17.96
C ASP A 310 -12.13 15.71 -16.93
N LEU A 311 -12.42 15.31 -15.68
CA LEU A 311 -12.56 16.23 -14.54
C LEU A 311 -11.31 17.11 -14.35
N VAL A 312 -10.11 16.53 -14.43
CA VAL A 312 -8.84 17.27 -14.28
C VAL A 312 -8.60 18.23 -15.45
N LEU A 313 -8.95 17.82 -16.68
CA LEU A 313 -8.87 18.68 -17.87
C LEU A 313 -9.87 19.85 -17.81
N ASP A 314 -11.13 19.60 -17.45
CA ASP A 314 -12.14 20.66 -17.32
C ASP A 314 -11.83 21.62 -16.14
N LEU A 315 -11.30 21.12 -15.01
CA LEU A 315 -10.81 21.98 -13.92
C LEU A 315 -9.66 22.89 -14.39
N HIS A 316 -8.73 22.38 -15.21
CA HIS A 316 -7.65 23.20 -15.77
C HIS A 316 -8.18 24.24 -16.78
N ALA A 317 -9.19 23.88 -17.58
CA ALA A 317 -9.86 24.81 -18.50
C ALA A 317 -10.53 25.98 -17.76
N GLU A 318 -11.16 25.72 -16.61
CA GLU A 318 -11.74 26.74 -15.70
C GLU A 318 -10.68 27.52 -14.87
N GLY A 319 -9.39 27.41 -15.22
CA GLY A 319 -8.32 28.22 -14.65
C GLY A 319 -7.70 27.69 -13.35
N ILE A 320 -8.00 26.46 -12.92
CA ILE A 320 -7.24 25.82 -11.83
C ILE A 320 -5.80 25.58 -12.29
N ARG A 321 -4.82 26.01 -11.49
CA ARG A 321 -3.39 25.79 -11.76
C ARG A 321 -2.66 25.06 -10.63
N ALA A 322 -3.23 24.95 -9.43
CA ALA A 322 -2.68 24.12 -8.36
C ALA A 322 -3.70 23.08 -7.86
N PHE A 323 -3.26 21.83 -7.75
CA PHE A 323 -4.06 20.70 -7.30
C PHE A 323 -3.48 20.14 -6.00
N VAL A 324 -4.23 20.27 -4.91
CA VAL A 324 -3.83 19.86 -3.56
C VAL A 324 -4.54 18.55 -3.20
N GLN A 325 -3.79 17.46 -3.07
CA GLN A 325 -4.33 16.17 -2.66
C GLN A 325 -4.52 16.14 -1.14
N ALA A 326 -5.77 16.13 -0.69
CA ALA A 326 -6.16 16.15 0.73
C ALA A 326 -6.38 14.72 1.28
N GLY A 327 -5.33 13.90 1.24
CA GLY A 327 -5.32 12.53 1.78
C GLY A 327 -4.09 11.72 1.32
N PRO A 328 -3.87 10.51 1.88
CA PRO A 328 -2.93 9.55 1.31
C PRO A 328 -3.41 9.10 -0.08
N GLY A 329 -2.50 8.72 -0.98
CA GLY A 329 -2.87 8.18 -2.28
C GLY A 329 -2.13 8.76 -3.48
N GLN A 330 -2.59 8.41 -4.69
CA GLN A 330 -1.86 8.60 -5.94
C GLN A 330 -2.42 9.69 -6.89
N LEU A 331 -3.47 10.42 -6.50
CA LEU A 331 -4.13 11.41 -7.38
C LEU A 331 -3.18 12.45 -7.99
N GLY A 332 -2.15 12.87 -7.25
CA GLY A 332 -1.11 13.76 -7.79
C GLY A 332 -0.45 13.21 -9.06
N SER A 333 -0.11 11.91 -9.09
CA SER A 333 0.48 11.27 -10.27
C SER A 333 -0.50 11.14 -11.44
N LEU A 334 -1.80 10.98 -11.16
CA LEU A 334 -2.85 10.94 -12.19
C LEU A 334 -3.08 12.33 -12.80
N VAL A 335 -2.96 13.39 -12.00
CA VAL A 335 -2.96 14.78 -12.48
C VAL A 335 -1.70 15.07 -13.32
N ASP A 336 -0.51 14.69 -12.84
CA ASP A 336 0.75 14.86 -13.59
C ASP A 336 0.73 14.14 -14.95
N ASP A 337 0.14 12.94 -15.02
CA ASP A 337 -0.02 12.17 -16.27
C ASP A 337 -1.10 12.74 -17.21
N THR A 338 -2.12 13.39 -16.66
CA THR A 338 -3.20 14.03 -17.42
C THR A 338 -2.79 15.40 -17.97
N LEU A 339 -2.07 16.20 -17.17
CA LEU A 339 -1.68 17.58 -17.49
C LEU A 339 -0.21 17.70 -17.91
N ARG A 340 0.40 16.60 -18.42
CA ARG A 340 1.83 16.51 -18.78
C ARG A 340 2.32 17.62 -19.73
N GLU A 341 1.44 18.14 -20.59
CA GLU A 341 1.74 19.22 -21.56
C GLU A 341 1.13 20.58 -21.17
N HIS A 342 0.71 20.75 -19.91
CA HIS A 342 0.04 21.95 -19.41
C HIS A 342 0.69 22.48 -18.13
N ASP A 343 0.81 23.80 -18.00
CA ASP A 343 1.34 24.41 -16.77
C ASP A 343 0.37 24.20 -15.59
N HIS A 344 0.84 23.48 -14.57
CA HIS A 344 0.10 23.18 -13.35
C HIS A 344 1.08 22.86 -12.20
N LEU A 345 0.59 22.83 -10.94
CA LEU A 345 1.28 22.33 -9.74
C LEU A 345 0.46 21.20 -9.12
N THR A 346 1.13 20.11 -8.74
CA THR A 346 0.62 19.05 -7.85
C THR A 346 1.32 19.09 -6.49
N VAL A 347 0.56 18.89 -5.41
CA VAL A 347 1.13 18.75 -4.05
C VAL A 347 0.17 17.97 -3.15
N ALA A 348 0.69 17.10 -2.28
CA ALA A 348 -0.11 16.33 -1.32
C ALA A 348 -0.01 16.92 0.10
N ALA A 349 -1.14 17.07 0.79
CA ALA A 349 -1.20 17.55 2.17
C ALA A 349 -0.82 16.48 3.21
N ASN A 350 -0.76 15.21 2.80
CA ASN A 350 -0.35 14.06 3.62
C ASN A 350 0.65 13.18 2.82
N ALA A 351 1.55 12.49 3.51
CA ALA A 351 2.48 11.53 2.92
C ALA A 351 3.01 10.58 4.01
N ALA A 352 2.95 9.26 3.80
CA ALA A 352 3.30 8.25 4.81
C ALA A 352 4.73 8.37 5.39
N ARG A 353 5.70 8.87 4.60
CA ARG A 353 7.11 9.07 5.02
C ARG A 353 7.40 10.48 5.58
N SER A 354 6.40 11.15 6.15
CA SER A 354 6.52 12.47 6.81
C SER A 354 5.49 12.60 7.93
N THR A 355 5.76 13.39 8.97
CA THR A 355 4.68 13.84 9.88
C THR A 355 3.71 14.76 9.13
N GLY A 356 2.46 14.81 9.58
CA GLY A 356 1.41 15.61 8.95
C GLY A 356 1.72 17.11 8.99
N MET A 357 2.18 17.64 10.14
CA MET A 357 2.57 19.05 10.26
C MET A 357 3.78 19.40 9.36
N ARG A 358 4.77 18.51 9.23
CA ARG A 358 5.87 18.71 8.27
C ARG A 358 5.36 18.74 6.83
N GLN A 359 4.41 17.87 6.47
CA GLN A 359 3.86 17.83 5.12
C GLN A 359 2.93 19.03 4.82
N LEU A 360 2.21 19.55 5.82
CA LEU A 360 1.48 20.83 5.71
C LEU A 360 2.43 22.01 5.49
N ARG A 361 3.58 22.08 6.20
CA ARG A 361 4.61 23.10 5.91
C ARG A 361 5.13 22.99 4.47
N ARG A 362 5.38 21.77 3.96
CA ARG A 362 5.78 21.52 2.56
C ARG A 362 4.70 21.97 1.56
N THR A 363 3.43 21.75 1.90
CA THR A 363 2.28 22.16 1.07
C THR A 363 2.12 23.67 1.01
N ALA A 364 2.23 24.35 2.16
CA ALA A 364 2.24 25.81 2.23
C ALA A 364 3.42 26.41 1.45
N LEU A 365 4.63 25.84 1.55
CA LEU A 365 5.80 26.28 0.77
C LEU A 365 5.57 26.19 -0.74
N ALA A 366 5.03 25.07 -1.23
CA ALA A 366 4.75 24.86 -2.65
C ALA A 366 3.77 25.92 -3.19
N LEU A 367 2.63 26.10 -2.52
CA LEU A 367 1.59 27.04 -2.92
C LEU A 367 2.04 28.50 -2.79
N TRP A 368 2.83 28.82 -1.75
CA TRP A 368 3.39 30.17 -1.58
C TRP A 368 4.38 30.52 -2.71
N VAL A 369 5.22 29.57 -3.14
CA VAL A 369 6.12 29.77 -4.28
C VAL A 369 5.35 30.01 -5.57
N GLU A 370 4.23 29.29 -5.80
CA GLU A 370 3.38 29.55 -6.96
C GLU A 370 2.46 30.76 -6.84
N GLY A 371 2.50 31.53 -5.75
CA GLY A 371 1.88 32.87 -5.69
C GLY A 371 0.89 33.07 -4.55
N ALA A 372 0.42 31.98 -3.92
CA ALA A 372 -0.53 32.05 -2.80
C ALA A 372 0.07 32.76 -1.57
N ALA A 373 -0.77 32.99 -0.56
CA ALA A 373 -0.38 33.59 0.72
C ALA A 373 -0.86 32.76 1.93
N PRO A 374 -0.30 31.56 2.17
CA PRO A 374 -0.62 30.78 3.36
C PRO A 374 -0.15 31.47 4.66
N ASP A 375 -0.89 31.26 5.75
CA ASP A 375 -0.51 31.73 7.07
C ASP A 375 0.55 30.81 7.71
N PHE A 376 1.82 31.16 7.50
CA PHE A 376 2.95 30.49 8.16
C PHE A 376 3.03 30.77 9.67
N ALA A 377 2.39 31.82 10.19
CA ALA A 377 2.33 32.07 11.63
C ALA A 377 1.32 31.15 12.33
N ALA A 378 0.32 30.62 11.63
CA ALA A 378 -0.55 29.55 12.15
C ALA A 378 0.21 28.23 12.34
N LEU A 379 1.17 27.91 11.46
CA LEU A 379 2.04 26.72 11.58
C LEU A 379 3.04 26.80 12.74
N ASP A 380 3.44 28.02 13.13
CA ASP A 380 4.38 28.26 14.24
C ASP A 380 3.67 28.35 15.62
N GLN A 381 2.34 28.19 15.68
CA GLN A 381 1.59 28.15 16.95
C GLN A 381 1.66 26.77 17.61
N ALA A 382 1.87 26.75 18.93
CA ALA A 382 1.83 25.52 19.73
C ALA A 382 0.44 24.85 19.68
N PRO A 383 0.36 23.51 19.83
CA PRO A 383 -0.90 22.77 19.73
C PRO A 383 -2.00 23.31 20.64
N THR A 384 -3.22 23.34 20.11
CA THR A 384 -4.39 23.92 20.80
C THR A 384 -4.86 22.94 21.89
N ARG A 385 -4.18 22.95 23.05
CA ARG A 385 -4.36 21.93 24.10
C ARG A 385 -5.82 21.81 24.55
N ILE A 386 -6.46 20.71 24.18
CA ILE A 386 -7.72 20.30 24.77
C ILE A 386 -7.45 19.95 26.24
N GLU A 387 -7.88 20.80 27.17
CA GLU A 387 -8.00 20.39 28.56
C GLU A 387 -9.13 19.36 28.64
N SER A 388 -8.76 18.09 28.83
CA SER A 388 -9.73 17.01 29.03
C SER A 388 -10.55 17.32 30.28
N ALA A 389 -11.85 17.58 30.07
CA ALA A 389 -12.74 18.03 31.14
C ALA A 389 -12.70 17.06 32.32
N GLN A 390 -12.06 17.48 33.42
CA GLN A 390 -11.91 16.65 34.61
C GLN A 390 -13.30 16.30 35.13
N ARG A 391 -13.65 15.00 35.13
CA ARG A 391 -14.85 14.52 35.82
C ARG A 391 -14.75 14.98 37.28
N PRO A 392 -15.68 15.82 37.80
CA PRO A 392 -15.60 16.27 39.17
C PRO A 392 -15.57 15.07 40.12
N ALA A 393 -14.60 15.05 41.03
CA ALA A 393 -14.55 14.04 42.08
C ALA A 393 -15.86 14.09 42.89
N ALA A 394 -16.44 12.94 43.18
CA ALA A 394 -17.75 12.84 43.81
C ALA A 394 -17.71 13.32 45.27
N GLN A 395 -17.88 14.64 45.48
CA GLN A 395 -18.04 15.21 46.81
C GLN A 395 -19.42 14.84 47.35
N THR A 396 -19.44 13.95 48.33
CA THR A 396 -20.62 13.64 49.12
C THR A 396 -20.99 14.85 50.00
N SER A 397 -22.01 15.61 49.61
CA SER A 397 -22.67 16.59 50.47
C SER A 397 -24.14 16.22 50.68
N THR A 398 -24.58 16.31 51.94
CA THR A 398 -25.93 15.92 52.36
C THR A 398 -26.96 16.95 51.90
N GLY A 399 -27.99 16.50 51.18
CA GLY A 399 -29.10 17.37 50.81
C GLY A 399 -30.05 17.64 51.96
N THR A 400 -30.36 18.92 52.19
CA THR A 400 -31.52 19.35 53.00
C THR A 400 -32.29 20.39 52.18
N ALA A 401 -33.61 20.22 52.07
CA ALA A 401 -34.43 20.96 51.11
C ALA A 401 -34.99 22.28 51.66
N ALA A 402 -35.19 23.28 50.78
CA ALA A 402 -36.14 24.36 50.99
C ALA A 402 -36.74 24.85 49.65
N THR A 403 -38.06 24.92 49.63
CA THR A 403 -39.00 25.33 48.58
C THR A 403 -38.74 26.68 47.89
N SER A 404 -39.21 26.79 46.65
CA SER A 404 -39.25 28.01 45.83
C SER A 404 -40.23 29.09 46.33
N ALA A 405 -39.98 30.36 45.95
CA ALA A 405 -40.98 31.43 46.01
C ALA A 405 -40.72 32.56 44.97
N GLY A 406 -41.78 32.94 44.24
CA GLY A 406 -42.18 34.34 44.07
C GLY A 406 -41.44 35.29 43.10
N THR A 407 -42.09 35.54 41.95
CA THR A 407 -42.36 36.88 41.37
C THR A 407 -41.24 37.93 41.17
N ALA A 408 -40.78 38.01 39.92
CA ALA A 408 -40.82 39.18 39.02
C ALA A 408 -40.65 40.63 39.52
N ALA A 409 -39.73 41.36 38.86
CA ALA A 409 -39.88 42.78 38.48
C ALA A 409 -38.99 43.12 37.25
N LEU A 410 -39.30 44.21 36.54
CA LEU A 410 -38.52 44.74 35.39
C LEU A 410 -37.49 45.79 35.86
N ALA A 411 -36.43 46.03 35.07
CA ALA A 411 -36.10 47.37 34.53
C ALA A 411 -34.80 47.38 33.67
N THR A 412 -34.77 48.28 32.66
CA THR A 412 -33.60 48.97 32.05
C THR A 412 -32.37 48.15 31.59
N SER A 413 -31.97 48.21 30.31
CA SER A 413 -31.21 49.31 29.66
C SER A 413 -29.80 49.47 30.24
N THR A 414 -28.71 49.55 29.47
CA THR A 414 -28.53 50.47 28.32
C THR A 414 -27.43 50.01 27.36
N ILE A 415 -27.55 50.39 26.07
CA ILE A 415 -26.46 50.30 25.07
C ILE A 415 -25.81 51.68 24.91
N PRO A 416 -24.48 51.82 25.02
CA PRO A 416 -23.74 52.92 24.39
C PRO A 416 -23.45 52.56 22.93
N ALA A 417 -23.78 53.46 22.00
CA ALA A 417 -23.61 53.26 20.56
C ALA A 417 -22.96 54.49 19.90
N SER A 418 -22.58 54.35 18.63
CA SER A 418 -22.11 55.42 17.73
C SER A 418 -20.68 55.93 18.00
N ALA A 419 -19.99 56.56 17.04
CA ALA A 419 -20.51 57.15 15.80
C ALA A 419 -19.78 56.79 14.50
N THR A 420 -20.60 56.66 13.45
CA THR A 420 -20.27 56.64 12.02
C THR A 420 -19.99 58.06 11.50
N THR A 421 -19.44 58.16 10.29
CA THR A 421 -19.72 59.30 9.39
C THR A 421 -20.15 58.78 8.01
N THR A 422 -20.92 59.59 7.29
CA THR A 422 -21.96 59.09 6.36
C THR A 422 -21.96 59.86 5.04
N THR A 423 -22.26 59.17 3.93
CA THR A 423 -22.92 59.79 2.77
C THR A 423 -23.92 58.82 2.13
N THR A 424 -25.03 59.34 1.61
CA THR A 424 -26.23 58.59 1.16
C THR A 424 -26.56 58.82 -0.33
N PRO A 425 -27.49 58.04 -0.95
CA PRO A 425 -27.58 57.88 -2.41
C PRO A 425 -28.87 58.45 -3.07
N ALA A 426 -29.03 58.18 -4.37
CA ALA A 426 -30.28 58.16 -5.14
C ALA A 426 -30.36 56.82 -5.91
N SER A 427 -31.44 56.02 -5.94
CA SER A 427 -32.84 56.26 -6.40
C SER A 427 -32.96 56.35 -7.93
N ALA A 428 -33.85 55.64 -8.64
CA ALA A 428 -34.81 54.56 -8.28
C ALA A 428 -35.14 53.73 -9.58
N SER A 429 -36.23 52.96 -9.82
CA SER A 429 -37.52 52.70 -9.14
C SER A 429 -38.29 51.51 -9.78
N ALA A 430 -39.20 50.89 -9.00
CA ALA A 430 -40.49 50.29 -9.40
C ALA A 430 -40.60 49.05 -10.33
N THR A 431 -40.90 47.90 -9.72
CA THR A 431 -42.01 46.98 -10.10
C THR A 431 -43.38 47.64 -9.81
N PRO A 432 -44.58 47.16 -10.27
CA PRO A 432 -45.07 45.76 -10.18
C PRO A 432 -46.10 45.29 -11.26
N ALA A 433 -46.87 44.24 -10.93
CA ALA A 433 -48.22 43.86 -11.41
C ALA A 433 -48.39 42.57 -12.25
N SER A 434 -48.44 41.45 -11.51
CA SER A 434 -49.33 40.27 -11.59
C SER A 434 -50.46 40.14 -12.65
N ALA A 435 -50.78 38.86 -12.96
CA ALA A 435 -52.12 38.23 -12.93
C ALA A 435 -52.74 37.59 -14.21
N THR A 436 -52.58 36.26 -14.31
CA THR A 436 -53.69 35.25 -14.36
C THR A 436 -54.55 35.02 -15.65
N THR A 437 -54.38 33.82 -16.24
CA THR A 437 -55.32 32.97 -17.03
C THR A 437 -56.08 33.48 -18.28
N THR A 438 -55.99 32.73 -19.39
CA THR A 438 -57.07 31.91 -20.04
C THR A 438 -56.56 31.29 -21.37
N THR A 439 -57.24 30.44 -22.16
CA THR A 439 -57.93 29.13 -21.93
C THR A 439 -58.34 28.52 -23.31
N THR A 440 -58.34 27.17 -23.49
CA THR A 440 -58.95 26.38 -24.63
C THR A 440 -58.40 26.55 -26.07
N ALA A 441 -58.57 25.64 -27.07
CA ALA A 441 -58.99 24.20 -27.13
C ALA A 441 -58.75 23.55 -28.54
N ALA A 442 -58.98 22.21 -28.62
CA ALA A 442 -59.26 21.37 -29.81
C ALA A 442 -58.07 21.06 -30.78
N SER A 443 -57.98 19.97 -31.57
CA SER A 443 -58.82 18.77 -31.88
C SER A 443 -57.85 17.64 -32.36
N ALA A 444 -58.12 16.34 -32.62
CA ALA A 444 -59.10 15.30 -32.24
C ALA A 444 -58.95 14.10 -33.23
N THR A 445 -58.44 12.92 -32.78
CA THR A 445 -58.65 11.56 -33.37
C THR A 445 -58.20 11.27 -34.85
N PRO A 446 -58.24 10.00 -35.38
CA PRO A 446 -58.61 8.68 -34.82
C PRO A 446 -57.54 7.55 -34.97
N ALA A 447 -57.92 6.31 -34.62
CA ALA A 447 -57.10 5.09 -34.64
C ALA A 447 -57.41 4.10 -35.79
N ALA A 448 -56.54 3.10 -36.00
CA ALA A 448 -56.88 1.74 -36.46
C ALA A 448 -55.71 0.74 -36.32
N ALA A 449 -56.00 -0.57 -36.26
CA ALA A 449 -55.03 -1.68 -36.28
C ALA A 449 -55.13 -2.50 -37.59
N PRO A 450 -54.38 -3.61 -37.76
CA PRO A 450 -54.98 -4.92 -37.47
C PRO A 450 -54.01 -5.98 -36.90
N ALA A 451 -54.47 -7.22 -36.73
CA ALA A 451 -53.72 -8.36 -36.18
C ALA A 451 -54.00 -9.69 -36.92
N SER A 452 -53.07 -10.65 -36.82
CA SER A 452 -53.18 -12.12 -37.05
C SER A 452 -51.80 -12.74 -36.77
N THR A 453 -51.57 -14.02 -36.44
CA THR A 453 -52.32 -15.30 -36.49
C THR A 453 -52.21 -16.03 -35.13
N GLY A 454 -52.80 -17.20 -34.82
CA GLY A 454 -53.70 -18.12 -35.57
C GLY A 454 -53.26 -19.60 -35.42
N THR A 455 -53.85 -20.33 -34.45
CA THR A 455 -53.60 -21.77 -34.16
C THR A 455 -54.52 -22.70 -34.98
N PRO A 456 -54.35 -24.04 -34.98
CA PRO A 456 -55.25 -24.87 -34.11
C PRO A 456 -54.74 -26.27 -33.64
N ALA A 457 -55.37 -26.78 -32.56
CA ALA A 457 -55.61 -28.21 -32.19
C ALA A 457 -54.39 -29.12 -31.83
N SER A 458 -54.46 -30.14 -30.97
CA SER A 458 -55.51 -30.76 -30.10
C SER A 458 -54.85 -31.82 -29.16
N ALA A 459 -55.34 -32.28 -28.00
CA ALA A 459 -56.37 -31.88 -27.01
C ALA A 459 -56.36 -32.92 -25.83
N ALA A 460 -57.37 -32.89 -24.92
CA ALA A 460 -57.76 -33.94 -23.93
C ALA A 460 -56.84 -34.15 -22.67
N SER A 461 -57.34 -34.42 -21.44
CA SER A 461 -58.71 -34.35 -20.88
C SER A 461 -58.76 -34.32 -19.32
N ALA A 462 -59.81 -33.70 -18.77
CA ALA A 462 -60.55 -34.00 -17.51
C ALA A 462 -59.93 -33.93 -16.07
N ALA A 463 -60.58 -33.08 -15.26
CA ALA A 463 -61.18 -33.35 -13.92
C ALA A 463 -60.42 -33.16 -12.57
N LEU A 464 -61.25 -32.90 -11.55
CA LEU A 464 -61.06 -32.62 -10.11
C LEU A 464 -62.13 -33.47 -9.34
N PRO A 465 -62.24 -33.49 -7.98
CA PRO A 465 -61.29 -33.20 -6.88
C PRO A 465 -61.26 -34.33 -5.82
N THR A 466 -60.58 -34.14 -4.65
CA THR A 466 -61.13 -34.43 -3.28
C THR A 466 -60.14 -34.08 -2.14
N ALA A 467 -60.68 -33.74 -0.96
CA ALA A 467 -60.06 -33.79 0.38
C ALA A 467 -60.96 -34.70 1.28
N PRO A 468 -60.84 -34.88 2.64
CA PRO A 468 -60.53 -33.87 3.69
C PRO A 468 -59.78 -34.36 4.96
N GLY A 469 -59.69 -33.51 6.00
CA GLY A 469 -59.29 -33.85 7.39
C GLY A 469 -58.50 -32.72 8.08
N ALA A 470 -59.13 -31.70 8.69
CA ALA A 470 -59.72 -31.64 10.04
C ALA A 470 -58.67 -31.47 11.19
N GLY A 471 -58.79 -30.53 12.13
CA GLY A 471 -59.95 -29.64 12.42
C GLY A 471 -59.69 -28.40 13.31
N PHE A 472 -60.70 -28.03 14.11
CA PHE A 472 -60.92 -26.75 14.83
C PHE A 472 -60.05 -26.59 16.11
N ALA A 473 -59.99 -25.47 16.87
CA ALA A 473 -60.86 -24.29 16.97
C ALA A 473 -60.14 -22.99 17.45
N ALA A 474 -60.85 -21.85 17.42
CA ALA A 474 -60.57 -20.62 18.20
C ALA A 474 -61.68 -20.44 19.29
N PRO A 475 -61.58 -19.55 20.31
CA PRO A 475 -61.46 -18.07 20.23
C PRO A 475 -60.39 -17.49 21.20
N GLY A 476 -60.16 -16.19 21.41
CA GLY A 476 -60.69 -14.93 20.85
C GLY A 476 -60.83 -13.84 21.92
N GLY A 477 -60.46 -12.57 21.64
CA GLY A 477 -60.54 -11.47 22.61
C GLY A 477 -60.13 -10.08 22.07
N ARG A 478 -60.77 -9.02 22.58
CA ARG A 478 -60.43 -7.59 22.36
C ARG A 478 -59.78 -7.05 23.67
N SER A 479 -59.22 -5.84 23.81
CA SER A 479 -59.20 -4.59 23.03
C SER A 479 -58.00 -3.70 23.42
N ALA A 480 -57.71 -2.64 22.66
CA ALA A 480 -56.93 -1.48 23.14
C ALA A 480 -57.79 -0.61 24.12
N PRO A 481 -57.21 0.36 24.88
CA PRO A 481 -56.64 1.61 24.35
C PRO A 481 -55.29 2.03 25.00
N ALA A 482 -54.81 3.25 24.71
CA ALA A 482 -53.46 3.72 25.04
C ALA A 482 -53.40 4.84 26.11
N ALA A 483 -52.23 4.97 26.77
CA ALA A 483 -51.78 6.15 27.51
C ALA A 483 -50.24 6.15 27.66
N ALA A 484 -49.63 7.32 27.86
CA ALA A 484 -48.19 7.55 28.12
C ALA A 484 -48.02 8.88 28.90
N PRO A 485 -46.82 9.30 29.37
CA PRO A 485 -45.54 8.60 29.54
C PRO A 485 -45.16 8.45 31.05
N PRO A 486 -43.90 8.14 31.42
CA PRO A 486 -42.90 9.20 31.60
C PRO A 486 -41.46 8.83 31.17
N VAL A 487 -40.57 9.84 31.14
CA VAL A 487 -39.11 9.68 30.94
C VAL A 487 -38.39 9.98 32.25
N PRO A 488 -37.38 9.17 32.64
CA PRO A 488 -36.13 9.79 33.11
C PRO A 488 -34.83 9.03 32.79
N ALA A 489 -33.77 9.84 32.61
CA ALA A 489 -32.35 9.57 32.90
C ALA A 489 -31.53 8.59 32.01
N VAL A 490 -30.24 8.90 31.90
CA VAL A 490 -29.23 8.17 31.09
C VAL A 490 -28.06 7.74 31.98
N ALA A 491 -27.76 6.45 31.97
CA ALA A 491 -26.47 5.82 32.27
C ALA A 491 -26.49 4.39 31.68
N GLY A 492 -25.40 3.78 31.24
CA GLY A 492 -24.02 4.27 31.10
C GLY A 492 -23.04 3.08 31.10
N VAL A 493 -22.33 2.87 29.98
CA VAL A 493 -21.33 1.79 29.75
C VAL A 493 -21.89 0.36 29.72
N SER A 494 -22.16 -0.15 28.51
CA SER A 494 -21.97 -1.58 28.14
C SER A 494 -22.22 -1.79 26.63
N ALA A 495 -21.29 -1.35 25.77
CA ALA A 495 -21.39 -1.48 24.31
C ALA A 495 -20.12 -2.09 23.68
N LEU A 496 -19.48 -3.02 24.40
CA LEU A 496 -18.27 -3.74 23.98
C LEU A 496 -18.42 -5.27 23.97
N ALA A 497 -19.59 -5.79 24.33
CA ALA A 497 -19.87 -7.24 24.36
C ALA A 497 -20.29 -7.78 22.98
N ASP A 498 -21.23 -7.10 22.32
CA ASP A 498 -21.96 -7.68 21.18
C ASP A 498 -21.21 -7.63 19.84
N LEU A 499 -20.13 -6.85 19.73
CA LEU A 499 -19.34 -6.76 18.49
C LEU A 499 -18.59 -8.05 18.12
N ARG A 500 -18.28 -8.92 19.11
CA ARG A 500 -17.67 -10.23 18.82
C ARG A 500 -18.62 -11.16 18.05
N ALA A 501 -19.92 -11.10 18.33
CA ALA A 501 -20.92 -12.01 17.78
C ALA A 501 -21.23 -11.82 16.28
N LEU A 502 -20.62 -10.84 15.59
CA LEU A 502 -20.72 -10.68 14.14
C LEU A 502 -19.49 -11.19 13.36
N ALA A 503 -18.30 -11.23 13.98
CA ALA A 503 -17.08 -11.67 13.31
C ALA A 503 -17.15 -13.14 12.85
N ASP A 504 -17.84 -13.99 13.62
CA ASP A 504 -17.99 -15.43 13.36
C ASP A 504 -18.75 -15.78 12.07
N ARG A 505 -19.41 -14.81 11.41
CA ARG A 505 -20.40 -15.08 10.35
C ARG A 505 -19.91 -14.99 8.91
N TYR A 506 -18.79 -14.33 8.61
CA TYR A 506 -18.34 -14.12 7.22
C TYR A 506 -16.84 -14.40 7.00
N PRO A 507 -16.45 -15.67 6.74
CA PRO A 507 -15.05 -16.08 6.56
C PRO A 507 -14.24 -15.36 5.47
N ALA A 508 -14.88 -14.73 4.49
CA ALA A 508 -14.28 -14.31 3.21
C ALA A 508 -13.53 -12.96 3.21
N PHE A 509 -13.38 -12.28 4.35
CA PHE A 509 -12.78 -10.93 4.40
C PHE A 509 -11.29 -10.90 4.78
N ALA A 510 -10.74 -11.98 5.35
CA ALA A 510 -9.34 -12.04 5.76
C ALA A 510 -8.33 -12.01 4.58
N GLU A 511 -8.75 -12.39 3.37
CA GLU A 511 -7.90 -12.36 2.17
C GLU A 511 -7.78 -10.95 1.56
N LEU A 512 -8.78 -10.07 1.79
CA LEU A 512 -8.83 -8.75 1.17
C LEU A 512 -7.71 -7.86 1.71
N ASP A 513 -7.55 -7.82 3.04
CA ASP A 513 -6.50 -7.07 3.75
C ASP A 513 -5.08 -7.53 3.37
N ALA A 514 -4.89 -8.82 3.03
CA ALA A 514 -3.60 -9.34 2.58
C ALA A 514 -3.21 -8.89 1.17
N LEU A 515 -4.17 -8.83 0.24
CA LEU A 515 -3.94 -8.50 -1.18
C LEU A 515 -3.97 -6.99 -1.46
N VAL A 516 -4.66 -6.21 -0.62
CA VAL A 516 -4.62 -4.74 -0.62
C VAL A 516 -3.18 -4.22 -0.47
N ARG A 517 -2.40 -4.79 0.47
CA ARG A 517 -1.00 -4.42 0.76
C ARG A 517 0.02 -4.69 -0.36
N GLU A 518 -0.37 -5.33 -1.47
CA GLU A 518 0.56 -5.73 -2.55
C GLU A 518 0.45 -4.85 -3.81
N THR A 519 -0.46 -3.89 -3.82
CA THR A 519 -0.85 -3.19 -5.06
C THR A 519 -0.05 -1.90 -5.34
N ALA A 520 0.66 -1.34 -4.35
CA ALA A 520 1.34 -0.03 -4.47
C ALA A 520 2.54 -0.02 -5.44
N ASP A 521 3.46 -0.98 -5.33
CA ASP A 521 4.69 -1.01 -6.15
C ASP A 521 4.41 -1.26 -7.63
N SER A 522 3.44 -2.13 -7.94
CA SER A 522 3.12 -2.51 -9.32
C SER A 522 2.50 -1.34 -10.12
N ILE A 523 1.70 -0.47 -9.49
CA ILE A 523 1.15 0.73 -10.15
C ILE A 523 2.28 1.74 -10.49
N THR A 524 3.30 1.84 -9.65
CA THR A 524 4.50 2.65 -9.95
C THR A 524 5.23 2.12 -11.18
N ALA A 525 5.31 0.80 -11.37
CA ALA A 525 5.86 0.18 -12.57
C ALA A 525 5.02 0.45 -13.83
N VAL A 526 3.68 0.41 -13.74
CA VAL A 526 2.77 0.79 -14.85
C VAL A 526 3.06 2.22 -15.33
N LEU A 527 3.09 3.17 -14.39
CA LEU A 527 3.34 4.58 -14.69
C LEU A 527 4.75 4.82 -15.24
N ALA A 528 5.77 4.18 -14.67
CA ALA A 528 7.15 4.32 -15.12
C ALA A 528 7.38 3.76 -16.54
N ALA A 529 6.73 2.65 -16.88
CA ALA A 529 6.84 2.03 -18.21
C ALA A 529 6.03 2.78 -19.28
N ALA A 530 4.86 3.34 -18.95
CA ALA A 530 4.10 4.21 -19.85
C ALA A 530 4.88 5.48 -20.26
N HIS A 531 5.82 5.94 -19.44
CA HIS A 531 6.75 7.02 -19.78
C HIS A 531 7.91 6.58 -20.70
N SER A 532 8.06 5.29 -21.02
CA SER A 532 9.18 4.74 -21.78
C SER A 532 8.86 4.36 -23.23
N THR A 533 7.59 4.43 -23.67
CA THR A 533 7.12 3.86 -24.95
C THR A 533 6.76 4.91 -26.02
N ALA A 534 7.19 6.16 -25.85
CA ALA A 534 6.99 7.24 -26.81
C ALA A 534 7.94 7.12 -28.03
N ALA A 535 7.53 6.38 -29.06
CA ALA A 535 8.26 6.30 -30.33
C ALA A 535 8.21 7.64 -31.11
N PRO A 536 9.33 8.12 -31.68
CA PRO A 536 9.37 9.39 -32.40
C PRO A 536 8.63 9.30 -33.74
N ARG A 537 7.52 10.05 -33.88
CA ARG A 537 6.80 10.18 -35.16
C ARG A 537 7.60 11.05 -36.12
N SER A 538 7.95 10.49 -37.27
CA SER A 538 8.64 11.20 -38.36
C SER A 538 7.71 12.19 -39.07
N THR A 539 8.18 13.42 -39.27
CA THR A 539 7.57 14.42 -40.15
C THR A 539 8.61 14.98 -41.10
N ALA A 540 8.30 15.00 -42.40
CA ALA A 540 9.17 15.57 -43.43
C ALA A 540 9.08 17.11 -43.46
N PRO A 541 10.14 17.82 -43.84
CA PRO A 541 10.24 19.26 -43.62
C PRO A 541 9.47 20.11 -44.63
N HIS A 542 8.99 21.27 -44.18
CA HIS A 542 8.69 22.41 -45.04
C HIS A 542 9.66 23.56 -44.73
N ALA A 543 10.13 24.28 -45.74
CA ALA A 543 11.35 25.07 -45.62
C ALA A 543 11.13 26.52 -45.18
N ALA A 544 11.97 27.00 -44.25
CA ALA A 544 12.18 28.40 -43.93
C ALA A 544 13.67 28.66 -43.67
N ALA A 545 14.16 29.84 -44.05
CA ALA A 545 15.58 30.24 -43.96
C ALA A 545 15.92 30.85 -42.56
N PRO A 546 17.20 30.92 -42.17
CA PRO A 546 17.56 30.84 -40.75
C PRO A 546 17.72 32.17 -40.01
N THR A 547 17.40 32.14 -38.71
CA THR A 547 17.99 33.02 -37.68
C THR A 547 18.79 32.16 -36.70
N ALA A 548 19.99 32.61 -36.32
CA ALA A 548 20.94 31.79 -35.57
C ALA A 548 20.57 31.72 -34.07
N HIS A 549 20.18 30.54 -33.60
CA HIS A 549 20.20 30.19 -32.17
C HIS A 549 21.55 29.55 -31.79
N PRO A 550 22.01 29.70 -30.54
CA PRO A 550 23.16 28.94 -30.04
C PRO A 550 22.86 27.44 -30.10
N ALA A 551 23.88 26.62 -30.38
CA ALA A 551 23.70 25.20 -30.62
C ALA A 551 23.01 24.49 -29.44
N ALA A 552 21.91 23.81 -29.73
CA ALA A 552 21.31 22.89 -28.77
C ALA A 552 22.33 21.78 -28.44
N ALA A 553 22.51 21.47 -27.16
CA ALA A 553 23.36 20.37 -26.75
C ALA A 553 22.84 19.07 -27.35
N VAL A 554 23.71 18.36 -28.07
CA VAL A 554 23.41 17.01 -28.56
C VAL A 554 23.06 16.14 -27.35
N PRO A 555 21.99 15.32 -27.39
CA PRO A 555 21.72 14.37 -26.32
C PRO A 555 22.93 13.46 -26.13
N GLU A 556 23.59 13.55 -24.97
CA GLU A 556 24.76 12.71 -24.69
C GLU A 556 24.39 11.23 -24.80
N PRO A 557 25.23 10.39 -25.44
CA PRO A 557 24.88 9.03 -25.78
C PRO A 557 24.61 8.22 -24.52
N VAL A 558 23.45 7.57 -24.48
CA VAL A 558 23.19 6.49 -23.51
C VAL A 558 24.07 5.32 -23.92
N LEU A 559 24.89 4.84 -22.98
CA LEU A 559 25.71 3.65 -23.17
C LEU A 559 24.94 2.45 -22.63
N GLU A 560 24.84 1.40 -23.43
CA GLU A 560 24.13 0.17 -23.08
C GLU A 560 25.08 -1.03 -23.12
N THR A 561 25.08 -1.80 -22.02
CA THR A 561 25.91 -3.00 -21.87
C THR A 561 25.02 -4.17 -21.46
N SER A 562 25.09 -5.28 -22.18
CA SER A 562 24.38 -6.51 -21.79
C SER A 562 25.09 -7.22 -20.63
N LEU A 563 24.31 -7.63 -19.62
CA LEU A 563 24.74 -8.52 -18.54
C LEU A 563 23.96 -9.83 -18.64
N THR A 564 24.66 -10.94 -18.90
CA THR A 564 24.08 -12.28 -18.74
C THR A 564 24.27 -12.72 -17.30
N VAL A 565 23.16 -13.08 -16.66
CA VAL A 565 23.11 -13.53 -15.27
C VAL A 565 22.81 -15.03 -15.29
N SER A 566 23.80 -15.84 -14.92
CA SER A 566 23.68 -17.29 -14.84
C SER A 566 24.64 -17.87 -13.81
N THR A 567 24.27 -18.99 -13.19
CA THR A 567 25.17 -19.82 -12.36
C THR A 567 26.38 -20.35 -13.11
N ARG A 568 26.29 -20.47 -14.44
CA ARG A 568 27.39 -20.90 -15.31
C ARG A 568 28.47 -19.83 -15.47
N ASP A 569 28.05 -18.58 -15.68
CA ASP A 569 28.95 -17.46 -15.95
C ASP A 569 29.35 -16.74 -14.64
N MET A 570 28.56 -16.93 -13.58
CA MET A 570 28.75 -16.38 -12.23
C MET A 570 28.68 -17.51 -11.17
N PRO A 571 29.61 -18.49 -11.18
CA PRO A 571 29.53 -19.68 -10.33
C PRO A 571 29.59 -19.38 -8.83
N TYR A 572 30.12 -18.22 -8.43
CA TYR A 572 30.08 -17.74 -7.04
C TYR A 572 28.65 -17.52 -6.51
N LEU A 573 27.64 -17.32 -7.37
CA LEU A 573 26.24 -17.18 -6.94
C LEU A 573 25.63 -18.49 -6.39
N LEU A 574 26.30 -19.63 -6.59
CA LEU A 574 25.92 -20.88 -5.91
C LEU A 574 26.21 -20.84 -4.40
N ASP A 575 27.04 -19.90 -3.93
CA ASP A 575 27.28 -19.59 -2.52
C ASP A 575 26.37 -18.45 -1.99
N HIS A 576 25.42 -17.96 -2.80
CA HIS A 576 24.37 -17.02 -2.36
C HIS A 576 22.98 -17.57 -2.76
N CYS A 577 22.70 -18.79 -2.29
CA CYS A 577 21.45 -19.53 -2.49
C CYS A 577 20.50 -19.37 -1.29
N PHE A 578 19.26 -18.92 -1.52
CA PHE A 578 18.28 -18.77 -0.43
C PHE A 578 17.72 -20.11 0.08
N ALA A 579 17.84 -21.19 -0.68
CA ALA A 579 17.41 -22.54 -0.29
C ALA A 579 18.59 -23.52 -0.37
N HIS A 580 18.87 -24.20 0.74
CA HIS A 580 19.79 -25.33 0.75
C HIS A 580 19.11 -26.57 0.15
N GLN A 581 19.87 -27.33 -0.64
CA GLN A 581 19.50 -28.63 -1.19
C GLN A 581 20.67 -29.59 -1.00
N ARG A 582 20.44 -30.89 -1.14
CA ARG A 582 21.50 -31.90 -1.00
C ARG A 582 22.67 -31.67 -1.98
N PRO A 583 23.90 -32.11 -1.66
CA PRO A 583 25.01 -32.09 -2.61
C PRO A 583 24.65 -32.80 -3.92
N GLY A 584 25.06 -32.20 -5.06
CA GLY A 584 24.77 -32.74 -6.39
C GLY A 584 23.34 -32.51 -6.91
N TRP A 585 22.51 -31.69 -6.23
CA TRP A 585 21.18 -31.32 -6.72
C TRP A 585 21.24 -30.61 -8.08
N THR A 586 20.58 -31.16 -9.11
CA THR A 586 20.71 -30.70 -10.51
C THR A 586 19.73 -29.60 -10.91
N ASP A 587 18.58 -29.50 -10.26
CA ASP A 587 17.58 -28.45 -10.47
C ASP A 587 17.95 -27.20 -9.65
N GLU A 588 18.85 -26.36 -10.20
CA GLU A 588 19.34 -25.15 -9.52
C GLU A 588 18.23 -24.14 -9.20
N THR A 589 17.06 -24.21 -9.85
CA THR A 589 15.92 -23.33 -9.54
C THR A 589 15.38 -23.59 -8.13
N ASP A 590 15.53 -24.80 -7.60
CA ASP A 590 15.19 -25.17 -6.22
C ASP A 590 16.21 -24.66 -5.18
N ARG A 591 17.40 -24.21 -5.61
CA ARG A 591 18.38 -23.55 -4.71
C ARG A 591 18.13 -22.05 -4.58
N ARG A 592 17.43 -21.45 -5.55
CA ARG A 592 17.22 -20.00 -5.70
C ARG A 592 18.54 -19.21 -5.52
N PRO A 593 19.52 -19.35 -6.42
CA PRO A 593 20.73 -18.53 -6.44
C PRO A 593 20.34 -17.08 -6.78
N VAL A 594 20.54 -16.15 -5.84
CA VAL A 594 20.21 -14.73 -6.01
C VAL A 594 21.52 -13.96 -6.20
N MET A 595 21.56 -12.95 -7.07
CA MET A 595 22.66 -11.99 -7.10
C MET A 595 22.51 -11.01 -5.92
N PRO A 596 23.53 -10.87 -5.04
CA PRO A 596 23.50 -9.88 -3.98
C PRO A 596 23.28 -8.47 -4.51
N ALA A 597 22.59 -7.62 -3.75
CA ALA A 597 22.43 -6.20 -4.06
C ALA A 597 23.76 -5.47 -4.26
N THR A 598 24.79 -5.92 -3.55
CA THR A 598 26.17 -5.42 -3.62
C THR A 598 26.91 -5.89 -4.86
N THR A 599 26.61 -7.08 -5.38
CA THR A 599 27.07 -7.54 -6.70
C THR A 599 26.36 -6.78 -7.84
N VAL A 600 25.06 -6.47 -7.70
CA VAL A 600 24.35 -5.57 -8.64
C VAL A 600 25.00 -4.19 -8.65
N LEU A 601 25.22 -3.60 -7.47
CA LEU A 601 25.96 -2.34 -7.29
C LEU A 601 27.37 -2.41 -7.91
N TRP A 602 28.10 -3.50 -7.73
CA TRP A 602 29.42 -3.70 -8.32
C TRP A 602 29.36 -3.64 -9.86
N HIS A 603 28.38 -4.30 -10.49
CA HIS A 603 28.16 -4.19 -11.93
C HIS A 603 27.82 -2.75 -12.38
N MET A 604 27.06 -2.00 -11.59
CA MET A 604 26.78 -0.58 -11.86
C MET A 604 28.03 0.29 -11.80
N VAL A 605 28.92 0.04 -10.83
CA VAL A 605 30.22 0.71 -10.70
C VAL A 605 31.14 0.37 -11.88
N ARG A 606 31.26 -0.92 -12.26
CA ARG A 606 32.05 -1.33 -13.43
C ARG A 606 31.53 -0.70 -14.73
N ALA A 607 30.21 -0.61 -14.92
CA ALA A 607 29.61 0.03 -16.09
C ALA A 607 29.84 1.55 -16.11
N ALA A 608 29.81 2.22 -14.94
CA ALA A 608 30.13 3.63 -14.80
C ALA A 608 31.61 3.94 -15.11
N GLU A 609 32.55 3.11 -14.66
CA GLU A 609 33.97 3.25 -15.00
C GLU A 609 34.25 3.02 -16.49
N ALA A 610 33.62 2.01 -17.10
CA ALA A 610 33.71 1.76 -18.55
C ALA A 610 33.15 2.92 -19.38
N ALA A 611 32.15 3.63 -18.87
CA ALA A 611 31.56 4.83 -19.48
C ALA A 611 32.41 6.10 -19.29
N ALA A 612 33.33 6.13 -18.32
CA ALA A 612 34.19 7.29 -18.04
C ALA A 612 35.69 6.90 -17.88
N PRO A 613 36.36 6.45 -18.96
CA PRO A 613 37.76 6.05 -18.90
C PRO A 613 38.68 7.14 -18.35
N GLY A 614 39.57 6.75 -17.44
CA GLY A 614 40.51 7.68 -16.78
C GLY A 614 39.96 8.40 -15.55
N ARG A 615 38.71 8.12 -15.13
CA ARG A 615 38.11 8.60 -13.88
C ARG A 615 37.87 7.45 -12.91
N VAL A 616 37.70 7.76 -11.63
CA VAL A 616 37.34 6.80 -10.57
C VAL A 616 35.92 7.04 -10.07
N VAL A 617 35.23 5.97 -9.65
CA VAL A 617 33.92 6.09 -8.99
C VAL A 617 34.14 6.43 -7.51
N THR A 618 33.72 7.63 -7.10
CA THR A 618 33.92 8.16 -5.74
C THR A 618 32.73 7.93 -4.81
N GLY A 619 31.61 7.43 -5.34
CA GLY A 619 30.45 7.05 -4.54
C GLY A 619 29.20 6.77 -5.35
N VAL A 620 28.11 6.50 -4.64
CA VAL A 620 26.77 6.28 -5.20
C VAL A 620 25.75 6.99 -4.33
N GLU A 621 24.69 7.55 -4.93
CA GLU A 621 23.61 8.24 -4.24
C GLU A 621 22.26 7.63 -4.65
N GLY A 622 21.41 7.35 -3.64
CA GLY A 622 20.03 6.89 -3.86
C GLY A 622 19.89 5.55 -4.58
N LEU A 623 20.70 4.54 -4.22
CA LEU A 623 20.55 3.18 -4.73
C LEU A 623 19.17 2.62 -4.32
N ARG A 624 18.40 2.13 -5.29
CA ARG A 624 17.15 1.40 -5.07
C ARG A 624 17.23 0.01 -5.68
N LEU A 625 16.64 -0.95 -4.99
CA LEU A 625 16.60 -2.37 -5.36
C LEU A 625 15.12 -2.75 -5.43
N HIS A 626 14.60 -2.86 -6.65
CA HIS A 626 13.17 -3.03 -6.92
C HIS A 626 12.76 -4.51 -6.93
N GLN A 627 13.67 -5.41 -7.34
CA GLN A 627 13.43 -6.85 -7.44
C GLN A 627 14.72 -7.66 -7.19
N TRP A 628 14.59 -8.85 -6.60
CA TRP A 628 15.69 -9.81 -6.52
C TRP A 628 16.04 -10.40 -7.90
N LEU A 629 17.32 -10.39 -8.24
CA LEU A 629 17.85 -10.86 -9.51
C LEU A 629 18.32 -12.33 -9.36
N VAL A 630 17.60 -13.29 -9.95
CA VAL A 630 17.80 -14.74 -9.71
C VAL A 630 18.55 -15.39 -10.87
N ALA A 631 19.69 -16.04 -10.60
CA ALA A 631 20.60 -16.57 -11.63
C ALA A 631 20.22 -17.95 -12.22
N ALA A 632 19.08 -18.50 -11.81
CA ALA A 632 18.49 -19.72 -12.36
C ALA A 632 16.95 -19.52 -12.50
N PRO A 633 16.37 -19.56 -13.70
CA PRO A 633 17.02 -19.77 -15.00
C PRO A 633 17.94 -18.62 -15.44
N ALA A 634 18.90 -18.95 -16.30
CA ALA A 634 19.81 -17.99 -16.90
C ALA A 634 19.06 -17.00 -17.81
N HIS A 635 19.39 -15.71 -17.73
CA HIS A 635 18.78 -14.66 -18.55
C HIS A 635 19.75 -13.49 -18.78
N THR A 636 19.45 -12.62 -19.74
CA THR A 636 20.26 -11.45 -20.07
C THR A 636 19.45 -10.17 -19.90
N LEU A 637 20.07 -9.13 -19.33
CA LEU A 637 19.46 -7.82 -19.10
C LEU A 637 20.38 -6.69 -19.60
N THR A 638 19.81 -5.51 -19.84
CA THR A 638 20.57 -4.31 -20.21
C THR A 638 20.92 -3.49 -18.97
N ILE A 639 22.21 -3.18 -18.80
CA ILE A 639 22.66 -2.08 -17.96
C ILE A 639 22.70 -0.82 -18.83
N THR A 640 21.95 0.21 -18.46
CA THR A 640 21.98 1.51 -19.14
C THR A 640 22.71 2.54 -18.28
N VAL A 641 23.62 3.29 -18.91
CA VAL A 641 24.43 4.34 -18.28
C VAL A 641 24.16 5.65 -19.03
N ARG A 642 23.66 6.65 -18.30
CA ARG A 642 23.29 7.96 -18.85
C ARG A 642 24.00 9.09 -18.09
N PRO A 643 24.81 9.92 -18.77
CA PRO A 643 25.39 11.12 -18.18
C PRO A 643 24.35 12.09 -17.62
N MET A 644 24.64 12.65 -16.44
CA MET A 644 23.83 13.62 -15.70
C MET A 644 24.65 14.88 -15.37
N GLY A 645 25.49 15.28 -16.33
CA GLY A 645 26.58 16.25 -16.15
C GLY A 645 27.95 15.58 -16.01
N THR A 646 28.99 16.39 -15.81
CA THR A 646 30.41 15.98 -15.84
C THR A 646 30.77 14.82 -14.90
N ASP A 647 30.23 14.82 -13.69
CA ASP A 647 30.72 13.99 -12.57
C ASP A 647 29.67 13.00 -12.05
N ARG A 648 28.61 12.77 -12.83
CA ARG A 648 27.41 12.04 -12.39
C ARG A 648 26.85 11.18 -13.52
N LEU A 649 26.69 9.89 -13.28
CA LEU A 649 26.08 8.94 -14.22
C LEU A 649 24.85 8.31 -13.56
N GLN A 650 23.68 8.46 -14.16
CA GLN A 650 22.53 7.63 -13.77
C GLN A 650 22.76 6.23 -14.36
N VAL A 651 22.74 5.21 -13.52
CA VAL A 651 22.88 3.81 -13.93
C VAL A 651 21.63 3.04 -13.56
N ARG A 652 21.16 2.16 -14.45
CA ARG A 652 20.02 1.26 -14.23
C ARG A 652 20.36 -0.15 -14.72
N VAL A 653 19.93 -1.16 -13.97
CA VAL A 653 20.14 -2.59 -14.25
C VAL A 653 18.78 -3.22 -14.55
N GLY A 654 18.37 -3.18 -15.82
CA GLY A 654 17.04 -3.62 -16.26
C GLY A 654 15.91 -2.99 -15.43
N GLN A 655 15.04 -3.84 -14.87
CA GLN A 655 13.99 -3.47 -13.90
C GLN A 655 14.41 -3.64 -12.43
N TYR A 656 15.63 -4.12 -12.16
CA TYR A 656 16.02 -4.63 -10.85
C TYR A 656 16.59 -3.57 -9.91
N ALA A 657 17.35 -2.61 -10.44
CA ALA A 657 17.97 -1.55 -9.64
C ALA A 657 18.25 -0.29 -10.45
N ASP A 658 18.27 0.86 -9.77
CA ASP A 658 18.86 2.10 -10.31
C ASP A 658 19.51 2.96 -9.20
N ALA A 659 20.50 3.77 -9.60
CA ALA A 659 21.25 4.64 -8.70
C ALA A 659 21.98 5.75 -9.48
N LEU A 660 22.37 6.81 -8.77
CA LEU A 660 23.24 7.86 -9.31
C LEU A 660 24.69 7.61 -8.88
N VAL A 661 25.53 7.17 -9.81
CA VAL A 661 26.96 6.94 -9.58
C VAL A 661 27.72 8.27 -9.72
N LEU A 662 28.67 8.51 -8.81
CA LEU A 662 29.51 9.70 -8.79
C LEU A 662 30.92 9.40 -9.29
N LEU A 663 31.45 10.29 -10.12
CA LEU A 663 32.82 10.24 -10.63
C LEU A 663 33.71 11.26 -9.92
N GLY A 664 35.01 11.01 -9.96
CA GLY A 664 36.06 11.96 -9.60
C GLY A 664 37.37 11.56 -10.25
N ASP A 665 38.39 12.39 -10.08
CA ASP A 665 39.70 12.16 -10.70
C ASP A 665 40.66 11.41 -9.75
N GLU A 666 40.41 11.52 -8.45
CA GLU A 666 41.05 10.75 -7.37
C GLU A 666 40.05 10.49 -6.22
N TYR A 667 40.42 9.61 -5.29
CA TYR A 667 39.63 9.34 -4.08
C TYR A 667 39.88 10.40 -3.00
N ALA A 668 38.83 11.08 -2.55
CA ALA A 668 38.93 12.01 -1.42
C ALA A 668 39.22 11.25 -0.11
N PRO A 669 40.08 11.78 0.80
CA PRO A 669 40.43 11.09 2.04
C PRO A 669 39.20 10.82 2.92
N GLY A 670 39.12 9.61 3.46
CA GLY A 670 38.03 9.19 4.32
C GLY A 670 38.04 9.86 5.70
N PRO A 671 36.89 9.90 6.38
CA PRO A 671 36.82 10.28 7.79
C PRO A 671 37.59 9.28 8.67
N LEU A 672 37.82 9.61 9.94
CA LEU A 672 38.36 8.63 10.89
C LEU A 672 37.40 7.43 11.06
N PRO A 673 37.92 6.23 11.37
CA PRO A 673 37.12 5.11 11.85
C PRO A 673 36.26 5.49 13.05
N TRP A 674 35.22 4.71 13.34
CA TRP A 674 34.42 4.91 14.55
C TRP A 674 35.08 4.24 15.76
N GLU A 675 35.21 5.01 16.84
CA GLU A 675 35.49 4.46 18.17
C GLU A 675 34.38 3.48 18.61
N PRO A 676 34.70 2.48 19.44
CA PRO A 676 33.72 1.54 20.01
C PRO A 676 32.62 2.27 20.78
N ALA A 677 31.40 1.73 20.77
CA ALA A 677 30.34 2.25 21.63
C ALA A 677 30.59 1.82 23.10
N PRO A 678 30.31 2.67 24.11
CA PRO A 678 30.62 2.37 25.52
C PRO A 678 29.86 1.18 26.12
N ASP A 679 28.80 0.74 25.45
CA ASP A 679 27.90 -0.36 25.79
C ASP A 679 28.20 -1.65 25.00
N GLU A 680 29.27 -1.70 24.20
CA GLU A 680 29.66 -2.91 23.46
C GLU A 680 30.04 -4.06 24.40
N ARG A 681 29.26 -5.14 24.34
CA ARG A 681 29.60 -6.46 24.91
C ARG A 681 30.29 -7.33 23.85
N PRO A 682 31.00 -8.40 24.26
CA PRO A 682 31.34 -9.47 23.34
C PRO A 682 30.09 -10.04 22.65
N PRO A 683 30.18 -10.42 21.36
CA PRO A 683 29.09 -11.09 20.66
C PRO A 683 28.88 -12.51 21.21
N ALA A 684 27.63 -12.95 21.29
CA ALA A 684 27.26 -14.30 21.74
C ALA A 684 27.47 -15.35 20.64
N LEU A 685 27.46 -14.92 19.38
CA LEU A 685 27.74 -15.74 18.20
C LEU A 685 29.13 -15.39 17.64
N THR A 686 30.02 -16.38 17.58
CA THR A 686 31.33 -16.19 16.94
C THR A 686 31.20 -16.25 15.42
N ALA A 687 32.10 -15.60 14.69
CA ALA A 687 32.10 -15.58 13.23
C ALA A 687 32.12 -17.00 12.61
N ALA A 688 32.84 -17.95 13.21
CA ALA A 688 32.78 -19.37 12.82
C ALA A 688 31.36 -19.93 13.00
N ARG A 689 30.77 -19.81 14.19
CA ARG A 689 29.40 -20.30 14.49
C ARG A 689 28.32 -19.61 13.65
N LEU A 690 28.50 -18.36 13.24
CA LEU A 690 27.59 -17.64 12.33
C LEU A 690 27.38 -18.40 11.00
N TYR A 691 28.46 -18.97 10.45
CA TYR A 691 28.45 -19.72 9.21
C TYR A 691 28.30 -21.25 9.42
N ASP A 692 29.05 -21.84 10.35
CA ASP A 692 29.00 -23.28 10.67
C ASP A 692 27.60 -23.73 11.11
N GLU A 693 26.91 -22.90 11.92
CA GLU A 693 25.54 -23.16 12.33
C GLU A 693 24.47 -22.62 11.35
N ARG A 694 24.90 -22.10 10.19
CA ARG A 694 24.08 -21.59 9.08
C ARG A 694 23.06 -20.51 9.47
N TRP A 695 23.41 -19.65 10.43
CA TRP A 695 22.58 -18.47 10.76
C TRP A 695 22.46 -17.52 9.56
N LEU A 696 23.52 -17.47 8.74
CA LEU A 696 23.50 -16.86 7.42
C LEU A 696 23.58 -17.96 6.34
N PHE A 697 22.87 -17.79 5.23
CA PHE A 697 22.78 -18.76 4.13
C PHE A 697 24.00 -18.77 3.17
N HIS A 698 25.02 -17.94 3.47
CA HIS A 698 26.16 -17.67 2.60
C HIS A 698 27.17 -18.83 2.61
N GLY A 699 27.53 -19.32 1.43
CA GLY A 699 28.60 -20.30 1.20
C GLY A 699 30.00 -19.65 1.11
N PRO A 700 31.06 -20.46 1.01
CA PRO A 700 32.45 -20.03 1.24
C PRO A 700 32.92 -18.78 0.47
N ALA A 701 32.49 -18.57 -0.78
CA ALA A 701 32.86 -17.39 -1.57
C ALA A 701 32.36 -16.05 -0.99
N TYR A 702 31.37 -16.10 -0.09
CA TYR A 702 30.77 -14.96 0.61
C TYR A 702 31.01 -14.98 2.14
N GLN A 703 31.79 -15.92 2.69
CA GLN A 703 32.07 -16.02 4.14
C GLN A 703 33.25 -15.14 4.56
N GLY A 704 33.06 -13.81 4.55
CA GLY A 704 34.11 -12.83 4.80
C GLY A 704 34.20 -12.26 6.22
N ILE A 705 33.20 -12.47 7.09
CA ILE A 705 33.32 -12.08 8.51
C ILE A 705 34.28 -13.06 9.19
N THR A 706 35.46 -12.61 9.61
CA THR A 706 36.47 -13.49 10.23
C THR A 706 36.55 -13.34 11.74
N ARG A 707 36.22 -12.16 12.30
CA ARG A 707 36.07 -11.99 13.77
C ARG A 707 35.10 -10.88 14.14
N THR A 708 33.94 -11.22 14.69
CA THR A 708 33.07 -10.23 15.34
C THR A 708 33.73 -9.75 16.65
N VAL A 709 33.86 -8.44 16.82
CA VAL A 709 34.70 -7.79 17.84
C VAL A 709 33.90 -7.32 19.06
N GLY A 710 32.73 -6.73 18.83
CA GLY A 710 31.87 -6.15 19.86
C GLY A 710 30.50 -5.79 19.30
N MET A 711 29.48 -5.73 20.16
CA MET A 711 28.09 -5.51 19.78
C MET A 711 27.28 -4.89 20.92
N SER A 712 26.33 -4.02 20.60
CA SER A 712 25.33 -3.48 21.53
C SER A 712 23.96 -3.35 20.86
N GLU A 713 22.96 -2.80 21.55
CA GLU A 713 21.62 -2.56 20.96
C GLU A 713 21.65 -1.53 19.81
N THR A 714 22.72 -0.74 19.68
CA THR A 714 22.83 0.33 18.66
C THR A 714 24.10 0.24 17.79
N SER A 715 24.97 -0.75 18.02
CA SER A 715 26.24 -0.87 17.29
C SER A 715 26.69 -2.32 17.11
N ALA A 716 27.52 -2.55 16.09
CA ALA A 716 28.27 -3.80 15.95
C ALA A 716 29.61 -3.52 15.25
N ARG A 717 30.65 -4.30 15.56
CA ARG A 717 31.95 -4.21 14.90
C ARG A 717 32.51 -5.60 14.60
N ALA A 718 33.11 -5.77 13.43
CA ALA A 718 33.75 -7.00 13.00
C ALA A 718 35.01 -6.75 12.15
N GLU A 719 35.98 -7.64 12.24
CA GLU A 719 37.05 -7.80 11.26
C GLU A 719 36.53 -8.68 10.12
N LEU A 720 36.70 -8.18 8.89
CA LEU A 720 36.41 -8.88 7.66
C LEU A 720 37.72 -9.29 6.97
N THR A 721 37.68 -10.35 6.19
CA THR A 721 38.69 -10.66 5.17
C THR A 721 38.04 -10.55 3.81
N ALA A 722 38.50 -9.60 2.99
CA ALA A 722 37.89 -9.28 1.69
C ALA A 722 37.80 -10.52 0.79
N PRO A 723 36.60 -10.97 0.36
CA PRO A 723 36.47 -12.12 -0.52
C PRO A 723 36.84 -11.78 -1.97
N ALA A 724 37.00 -12.80 -2.82
CA ALA A 724 37.26 -12.64 -4.24
C ALA A 724 35.97 -12.52 -5.10
N ALA A 725 34.79 -12.76 -4.53
CA ALA A 725 33.53 -12.67 -5.26
C ALA A 725 33.09 -11.20 -5.47
N PRO A 726 32.62 -10.81 -6.67
CA PRO A 726 32.27 -9.42 -6.98
C PRO A 726 31.25 -8.79 -6.02
N GLY A 727 31.62 -7.69 -5.36
CA GLY A 727 30.78 -6.98 -4.39
C GLY A 727 30.69 -7.63 -3.00
N ALA A 728 31.31 -8.80 -2.78
CA ALA A 728 31.14 -9.58 -1.55
C ALA A 728 31.67 -8.88 -0.29
N LEU A 729 32.67 -8.00 -0.38
CA LEU A 729 33.13 -7.20 0.78
C LEU A 729 32.02 -6.31 1.35
N LEU A 730 31.19 -5.71 0.49
CA LEU A 730 30.03 -4.92 0.94
C LEU A 730 28.88 -5.83 1.38
N ASP A 731 28.78 -7.04 0.81
CA ASP A 731 27.85 -8.06 1.28
C ASP A 731 28.17 -8.46 2.73
N ASN A 732 29.43 -8.64 3.08
CA ASN A 732 29.87 -8.92 4.45
C ASN A 732 29.56 -7.79 5.44
N ALA A 733 29.50 -6.53 4.98
CA ALA A 733 29.03 -5.42 5.80
C ALA A 733 27.51 -5.51 6.08
N GLY A 734 26.72 -5.97 5.09
CA GLY A 734 25.31 -6.34 5.28
C GLY A 734 25.12 -7.57 6.20
N GLN A 735 25.99 -8.57 6.07
CA GLN A 735 25.98 -9.75 6.95
C GLN A 735 26.24 -9.40 8.43
N LEU A 736 26.93 -8.30 8.74
CA LEU A 736 27.07 -7.77 10.11
C LEU A 736 25.73 -7.24 10.66
N ILE A 737 24.87 -6.65 9.81
CA ILE A 737 23.48 -6.33 10.14
C ILE A 737 22.71 -7.62 10.45
N GLY A 738 22.90 -8.66 9.63
CA GLY A 738 22.31 -9.99 9.84
C GLY A 738 22.69 -10.61 11.19
N GLN A 739 23.97 -10.59 11.59
CA GLN A 739 24.36 -11.07 12.93
C GLN A 739 23.75 -10.20 14.04
N TRP A 740 23.78 -8.87 13.89
CA TRP A 740 23.22 -7.95 14.88
C TRP A 740 21.71 -8.18 15.08
N LEU A 741 20.95 -8.37 13.99
CA LEU A 741 19.54 -8.75 14.04
C LEU A 741 19.32 -10.10 14.75
N VAL A 742 20.16 -11.12 14.48
CA VAL A 742 20.08 -12.42 15.16
C VAL A 742 20.31 -12.32 16.68
N GLU A 743 21.24 -11.48 17.13
CA GLU A 743 21.55 -11.34 18.57
C GLU A 743 20.64 -10.36 19.32
N CYS A 744 20.18 -9.28 18.68
CA CYS A 744 19.39 -8.21 19.32
C CYS A 744 17.88 -8.29 19.05
N HIS A 745 17.46 -8.90 17.93
CA HIS A 745 16.06 -8.94 17.50
C HIS A 745 15.61 -10.37 17.14
N PRO A 746 15.34 -11.26 18.13
CA PRO A 746 15.09 -12.69 17.88
C PRO A 746 13.82 -12.99 17.07
N ARG A 747 12.95 -12.00 16.82
CA ARG A 747 11.85 -12.06 15.84
C ARG A 747 12.15 -11.17 14.65
N ARG A 748 11.79 -11.62 13.45
CA ARG A 748 12.06 -10.93 12.16
C ARG A 748 13.55 -10.57 11.99
N TRP A 749 14.44 -11.53 12.26
CA TRP A 749 15.88 -11.35 12.09
C TRP A 749 16.35 -11.58 10.64
N ILE A 750 15.54 -12.29 9.84
CA ILE A 750 15.76 -12.41 8.39
C ILE A 750 15.43 -11.05 7.75
N ALA A 751 16.43 -10.42 7.14
CA ALA A 751 16.26 -9.15 6.44
C ALA A 751 17.14 -9.09 5.19
N PHE A 752 16.77 -8.24 4.21
CA PHE A 752 17.47 -8.09 2.94
C PHE A 752 17.45 -6.62 2.45
N PRO A 753 18.53 -6.13 1.81
CA PRO A 753 18.65 -4.74 1.40
C PRO A 753 17.64 -4.33 0.31
N VAL A 754 17.01 -3.17 0.50
CA VAL A 754 16.06 -2.55 -0.43
C VAL A 754 16.49 -1.17 -0.93
N SER A 755 17.27 -0.42 -0.14
CA SER A 755 17.88 0.84 -0.63
C SER A 755 19.12 1.26 0.16
N VAL A 756 19.95 2.11 -0.44
CA VAL A 756 21.07 2.78 0.24
C VAL A 756 21.10 4.25 -0.13
N ARG A 757 20.97 5.14 0.87
CA ARG A 757 20.89 6.59 0.68
C ARG A 757 22.19 7.15 0.11
N ARG A 758 23.35 6.78 0.66
CA ARG A 758 24.67 7.25 0.20
C ARG A 758 25.75 6.19 0.40
N ILE A 759 26.61 6.04 -0.59
CA ILE A 759 27.91 5.36 -0.49
C ILE A 759 29.00 6.36 -0.92
N ARG A 760 30.15 6.33 -0.25
CA ARG A 760 31.40 7.00 -0.67
C ARG A 760 32.56 6.02 -0.62
N PHE A 761 33.39 6.08 -1.64
CA PHE A 761 34.63 5.33 -1.74
C PHE A 761 35.79 6.30 -1.50
N HIS A 762 36.68 5.92 -0.60
CA HIS A 762 37.82 6.72 -0.13
C HIS A 762 39.18 6.09 -0.47
N ALA A 763 39.13 4.90 -1.09
CA ALA A 763 40.24 4.17 -1.68
C ALA A 763 39.66 3.21 -2.76
N PRO A 764 40.52 2.59 -3.60
CA PRO A 764 40.12 1.42 -4.38
C PRO A 764 39.58 0.28 -3.50
N GLU A 765 38.79 -0.63 -4.09
CA GLU A 765 38.29 -1.84 -3.42
C GLU A 765 39.48 -2.67 -2.87
N PRO A 766 39.48 -3.02 -1.55
CA PRO A 766 40.54 -3.81 -0.95
C PRO A 766 40.77 -5.15 -1.66
N VAL A 767 42.04 -5.48 -1.93
CA VAL A 767 42.42 -6.72 -2.62
C VAL A 767 41.98 -7.94 -1.81
N ALA A 768 41.45 -8.97 -2.48
CA ALA A 768 41.01 -10.20 -1.83
C ALA A 768 42.07 -10.79 -0.89
N GLY A 769 41.66 -11.21 0.30
CA GLY A 769 42.54 -11.62 1.40
C GLY A 769 43.00 -10.49 2.34
N SER A 770 42.71 -9.22 2.02
CA SER A 770 43.01 -8.09 2.92
C SER A 770 42.08 -8.06 4.13
N THR A 771 42.61 -7.76 5.32
CA THR A 771 41.80 -7.45 6.51
C THR A 771 41.16 -6.07 6.39
N VAL A 772 39.87 -5.99 6.69
CA VAL A 772 39.06 -4.76 6.67
C VAL A 772 38.21 -4.70 7.94
N ASP A 773 38.38 -3.67 8.76
CA ASP A 773 37.50 -3.41 9.91
C ASP A 773 36.15 -2.88 9.40
N CYS A 774 35.04 -3.45 9.88
CA CYS A 774 33.69 -2.98 9.58
C CYS A 774 32.96 -2.60 10.87
N ALA A 775 32.40 -1.41 10.91
CA ALA A 775 31.59 -0.90 12.00
C ALA A 775 30.18 -0.51 11.53
N LEU A 776 29.18 -0.83 12.35
CA LEU A 776 27.76 -0.61 12.14
C LEU A 776 27.22 0.32 13.23
N ARG A 777 26.36 1.26 12.85
CA ARG A 777 25.56 2.08 13.76
C ARG A 777 24.09 2.06 13.36
N LEU A 778 23.23 1.79 14.32
CA LEU A 778 21.78 1.80 14.13
C LEU A 778 21.28 3.24 13.95
N VAL A 779 20.41 3.45 12.94
CA VAL A 779 19.66 4.69 12.75
C VAL A 779 18.22 4.50 13.22
N SER A 780 17.58 3.40 12.81
CA SER A 780 16.24 3.00 13.27
C SER A 780 16.00 1.50 13.02
N VAL A 781 15.12 0.89 13.82
CA VAL A 781 14.60 -0.46 13.58
C VAL A 781 13.13 -0.51 14.00
N ASP A 782 12.29 -1.06 13.15
CA ASP A 782 10.91 -1.38 13.42
C ASP A 782 10.55 -2.76 12.84
N ASP A 783 9.28 -3.17 12.95
CA ASP A 783 8.81 -4.48 12.52
C ASP A 783 8.84 -4.73 10.99
N ARG A 784 9.10 -3.69 10.16
CA ARG A 784 9.21 -3.74 8.70
C ARG A 784 10.65 -3.48 8.20
N GLU A 785 11.35 -2.48 8.73
CA GLU A 785 12.66 -2.04 8.22
C GLU A 785 13.73 -1.95 9.33
N ALA A 786 15.00 -2.15 8.95
CA ALA A 786 16.17 -1.80 9.74
C ALA A 786 17.05 -0.83 8.91
N THR A 787 17.30 0.36 9.44
CA THR A 787 18.17 1.37 8.82
C THR A 787 19.46 1.54 9.62
N VAL A 788 20.60 1.43 8.93
CA VAL A 788 21.94 1.56 9.54
C VAL A 788 22.86 2.46 8.71
N ASP A 789 23.88 3.00 9.38
CA ASP A 789 25.08 3.53 8.74
C ASP A 789 26.24 2.52 8.94
N LEU A 790 27.09 2.34 7.92
CA LEU A 790 28.21 1.39 7.94
C LEU A 790 29.52 2.10 7.55
N ARG A 791 30.62 1.75 8.21
CA ARG A 791 31.96 2.27 7.91
C ARG A 791 32.99 1.15 7.84
N LEU A 792 33.64 1.01 6.67
CA LEU A 792 34.69 0.03 6.43
C LEU A 792 36.05 0.73 6.41
N SER A 793 37.04 0.18 7.10
CA SER A 793 38.39 0.72 7.23
C SER A 793 39.46 -0.32 6.94
N ALA A 794 40.57 0.07 6.32
CA ALA A 794 41.73 -0.79 6.11
C ALA A 794 43.00 -0.03 6.50
N GLY A 795 43.91 -0.68 7.22
CA GLY A 795 45.14 -0.04 7.71
C GLY A 795 44.91 1.20 8.58
N GLY A 796 43.81 1.22 9.36
CA GLY A 796 43.43 2.35 10.21
C GLY A 796 42.83 3.56 9.48
N ARG A 797 42.45 3.43 8.20
CA ARG A 797 41.81 4.50 7.40
C ARG A 797 40.48 4.02 6.83
N THR A 798 39.45 4.86 6.86
CA THR A 798 38.16 4.57 6.20
C THR A 798 38.37 4.42 4.69
N VAL A 799 37.90 3.30 4.13
CA VAL A 799 37.92 2.99 2.69
C VAL A 799 36.53 3.08 2.07
N VAL A 800 35.47 2.76 2.82
CA VAL A 800 34.07 2.94 2.38
C VAL A 800 33.24 3.53 3.52
N ASP A 801 32.41 4.51 3.19
CA ASP A 801 31.49 5.18 4.11
C ASP A 801 30.06 5.15 3.53
N ILE A 802 29.17 4.46 4.25
CA ILE A 802 27.80 4.16 3.84
C ILE A 802 26.84 4.81 4.84
N GLU A 803 25.87 5.58 4.34
CA GLU A 803 24.80 6.13 5.15
C GLU A 803 23.43 5.68 4.64
N GLY A 804 22.51 5.42 5.57
CA GLY A 804 21.12 5.07 5.30
C GLY A 804 21.00 3.83 4.40
N TRP A 805 21.69 2.75 4.76
CA TRP A 805 21.42 1.41 4.26
C TRP A 805 20.14 0.89 4.92
N VAL A 806 19.19 0.40 4.13
CA VAL A 806 17.88 -0.07 4.59
C VAL A 806 17.66 -1.52 4.18
N ASP A 807 17.49 -2.39 5.17
CA ASP A 807 17.04 -3.78 4.99
C ASP A 807 15.55 -3.90 5.32
N HIS A 808 14.78 -4.58 4.47
CA HIS A 808 13.41 -5.00 4.76
C HIS A 808 13.39 -6.35 5.49
N ARG A 809 12.58 -6.45 6.55
CA ARG A 809 12.53 -7.56 7.51
C ARG A 809 11.37 -8.51 7.21
N PHE A 810 11.60 -9.81 7.35
CA PHE A 810 10.67 -10.88 6.96
C PHE A 810 10.16 -11.63 8.19
N ASP A 811 9.01 -12.31 8.08
CA ASP A 811 8.45 -13.10 9.19
C ASP A 811 9.37 -14.30 9.51
N SER A 812 10.06 -14.21 10.65
CA SER A 812 10.88 -15.30 11.20
C SER A 812 10.64 -15.43 12.71
N ASP A 813 10.07 -16.55 13.12
CA ASP A 813 9.75 -16.86 14.53
C ASP A 813 10.80 -17.82 15.12
N PRO A 814 11.32 -17.58 16.34
CA PRO A 814 12.18 -18.51 17.06
C PRO A 814 11.71 -19.97 17.01
N ASP A 815 10.39 -20.20 17.13
CA ASP A 815 9.74 -21.53 17.20
C ASP A 815 9.99 -22.42 15.97
N ILE A 816 10.37 -21.84 14.83
CA ILE A 816 10.65 -22.50 13.55
C ILE A 816 12.03 -22.16 12.98
N SER A 817 12.83 -21.33 13.68
CA SER A 817 14.11 -20.80 13.21
C SER A 817 15.10 -21.87 12.70
N ALA A 818 15.07 -23.06 13.30
CA ALA A 818 15.91 -24.20 12.90
C ALA A 818 15.70 -24.62 11.43
N VAL A 819 14.49 -24.46 10.87
CA VAL A 819 14.18 -24.86 9.48
C VAL A 819 14.89 -24.02 8.43
N HIS A 820 15.32 -22.79 8.77
CA HIS A 820 16.10 -21.96 7.86
C HIS A 820 17.57 -22.40 7.79
N ARG A 821 18.07 -22.97 8.89
CA ARG A 821 19.46 -23.39 9.11
C ARG A 821 19.67 -24.83 8.64
N PHE A 822 18.83 -25.74 9.14
CA PHE A 822 18.91 -27.18 8.89
C PHE A 822 17.60 -27.72 8.28
N PRO A 823 17.21 -27.23 7.08
CA PRO A 823 15.99 -27.68 6.41
C PRO A 823 15.98 -29.18 6.14
N GLU A 824 17.11 -29.90 6.18
CA GLU A 824 17.20 -31.35 5.97
C GLU A 824 16.81 -32.22 7.18
N THR A 825 16.79 -31.66 8.39
CA THR A 825 16.45 -32.37 9.64
C THR A 825 15.43 -31.63 10.51
N SER A 826 14.98 -30.46 10.05
CA SER A 826 13.98 -29.63 10.72
C SER A 826 12.71 -29.50 9.89
N THR A 827 11.63 -29.08 10.54
CA THR A 827 10.27 -28.96 9.99
C THR A 827 9.68 -27.59 10.34
N LEU A 828 8.75 -27.09 9.53
CA LEU A 828 7.83 -26.03 9.95
C LEU A 828 6.72 -26.58 10.84
N SER A 829 6.41 -27.86 10.65
CA SER A 829 5.33 -28.59 11.28
C SER A 829 5.80 -29.32 12.54
N ARG A 830 4.89 -29.49 13.51
CA ARG A 830 5.10 -30.25 14.75
C ARG A 830 4.26 -31.52 14.74
N ARG A 831 4.79 -32.61 15.31
CA ARG A 831 4.04 -33.84 15.54
C ARG A 831 3.12 -33.68 16.75
N HIS A 832 1.90 -34.21 16.70
CA HIS A 832 1.01 -34.35 17.84
C HIS A 832 1.07 -35.76 18.43
N ASP A 833 0.79 -35.91 19.73
CA ASP A 833 0.84 -37.21 20.42
C ASP A 833 -0.17 -38.22 19.84
N GLY A 834 -1.32 -37.72 19.37
CA GLY A 834 -2.33 -38.47 18.60
C GLY A 834 -1.81 -39.10 17.29
N GLY A 835 -0.60 -38.76 16.85
CA GLY A 835 0.10 -39.37 15.71
C GLY A 835 0.05 -38.56 14.41
N TRP A 836 -0.75 -37.49 14.37
CA TRP A 836 -0.87 -36.55 13.25
C TRP A 836 0.16 -35.41 13.35
N TRP A 837 0.19 -34.55 12.33
CA TRP A 837 1.13 -33.42 12.20
C TRP A 837 0.40 -32.10 11.99
N ARG A 838 0.94 -31.03 12.58
CA ARG A 838 0.38 -29.68 12.65
C ARG A 838 1.34 -28.66 12.04
N ALA A 839 0.87 -27.83 11.10
CA ALA A 839 1.55 -26.61 10.70
C ALA A 839 0.70 -25.38 11.07
N ASP A 840 1.34 -24.37 11.64
CA ASP A 840 0.74 -23.06 11.96
C ASP A 840 1.37 -22.00 11.07
N GLU A 841 0.58 -21.26 10.28
CA GLU A 841 1.07 -20.26 9.31
C GLU A 841 1.59 -18.99 10.01
N ARG A 842 2.79 -19.07 10.60
CA ARG A 842 3.49 -17.94 11.26
C ARG A 842 4.07 -16.90 10.27
N TRP A 843 3.78 -17.01 8.98
CA TRP A 843 4.42 -16.28 7.89
C TRP A 843 3.42 -15.59 6.94
N ALA A 844 2.46 -14.87 7.55
CA ALA A 844 1.26 -14.39 6.87
C ALA A 844 1.43 -13.19 5.91
N SER A 845 2.62 -12.58 5.82
CA SER A 845 2.96 -11.63 4.75
C SER A 845 3.28 -12.37 3.44
N LEU A 846 2.85 -11.87 2.27
CA LEU A 846 3.07 -12.63 1.02
C LEU A 846 4.55 -12.74 0.64
N ALA A 847 5.34 -11.71 0.93
CA ALA A 847 6.81 -11.75 0.82
C ALA A 847 7.41 -12.94 1.61
N SER A 848 6.87 -13.23 2.81
CA SER A 848 7.28 -14.40 3.60
C SER A 848 6.68 -15.70 3.06
N ARG A 849 5.41 -15.73 2.61
CA ARG A 849 4.83 -16.90 1.92
C ARG A 849 5.66 -17.33 0.72
N GLU A 850 6.04 -16.41 -0.15
CA GLU A 850 6.88 -16.67 -1.32
C GLU A 850 8.31 -17.10 -0.93
N PHE A 851 8.83 -16.62 0.19
CA PHE A 851 10.10 -17.08 0.75
C PHE A 851 10.04 -18.54 1.25
N TYR A 852 9.00 -18.92 2.00
CA TYR A 852 8.79 -20.30 2.45
C TYR A 852 8.41 -21.24 1.30
N LEU A 853 7.57 -20.79 0.36
CA LEU A 853 7.21 -21.51 -0.87
C LEU A 853 8.46 -21.95 -1.64
N ARG A 854 9.40 -21.03 -1.89
CA ARG A 854 10.65 -21.32 -2.62
C ARG A 854 11.64 -22.16 -1.81
N LYS A 855 11.44 -22.34 -0.49
CA LYS A 855 12.22 -23.28 0.34
C LYS A 855 11.57 -24.68 0.45
N TYR A 856 10.24 -24.79 0.32
CA TYR A 856 9.51 -26.05 0.55
C TYR A 856 9.09 -26.78 -0.73
N LEU A 857 8.68 -26.06 -1.77
CA LEU A 857 8.19 -26.64 -3.02
C LEU A 857 9.33 -26.85 -4.02
N GLY A 858 9.40 -28.01 -4.66
CA GLY A 858 10.22 -28.23 -5.85
C GLY A 858 9.61 -27.62 -7.11
N ALA A 859 10.37 -27.51 -8.20
CA ALA A 859 9.93 -26.86 -9.43
C ALA A 859 8.58 -27.37 -9.99
N ALA A 860 8.31 -28.68 -9.91
CA ALA A 860 7.04 -29.27 -10.33
C ALA A 860 5.84 -28.76 -9.49
N GLU A 861 6.01 -28.69 -8.18
CA GLU A 861 4.99 -28.23 -7.23
C GLU A 861 4.78 -26.71 -7.31
N ARG A 862 5.83 -25.94 -7.60
CA ARG A 862 5.68 -24.50 -7.88
C ARG A 862 4.84 -24.27 -9.14
N ALA A 863 5.03 -25.08 -10.18
CA ALA A 863 4.20 -25.04 -11.38
C ALA A 863 2.75 -25.54 -11.13
N GLU A 864 2.49 -26.36 -10.09
CA GLU A 864 1.12 -26.67 -9.64
C GLU A 864 0.51 -25.49 -8.87
N TYR A 865 1.25 -24.89 -7.92
CA TYR A 865 0.84 -23.70 -7.17
C TYR A 865 0.48 -22.52 -8.08
N GLU A 866 1.27 -22.29 -9.14
CA GLU A 866 1.02 -21.24 -10.13
C GLU A 866 -0.30 -21.47 -10.91
N ARG A 867 -0.76 -22.72 -11.06
CA ARG A 867 -2.08 -23.06 -11.63
C ARG A 867 -3.22 -23.09 -10.59
N CYS A 868 -2.91 -23.22 -9.31
CA CYS A 868 -3.90 -23.24 -8.24
C CYS A 868 -4.64 -21.89 -8.16
N PRO A 869 -5.99 -21.87 -8.00
CA PRO A 869 -6.76 -20.64 -7.87
C PRO A 869 -6.24 -19.74 -6.74
N PRO A 870 -6.16 -18.40 -6.89
CA PRO A 870 -5.53 -17.53 -5.90
C PRO A 870 -6.03 -17.66 -4.46
N ARG A 871 -7.33 -17.95 -4.26
CA ARG A 871 -7.94 -18.19 -2.93
C ARG A 871 -7.56 -19.54 -2.29
N GLU A 872 -7.23 -20.52 -3.12
CA GLU A 872 -6.86 -21.87 -2.67
C GLU A 872 -5.36 -21.99 -2.39
N ARG A 873 -4.53 -21.17 -3.06
CA ARG A 873 -3.06 -21.16 -2.94
C ARG A 873 -2.55 -21.15 -1.50
N ARG A 874 -3.18 -20.37 -0.60
CA ARG A 874 -2.78 -20.30 0.82
C ARG A 874 -2.92 -21.66 1.51
N GLU A 875 -4.12 -22.25 1.44
CA GLU A 875 -4.41 -23.53 2.08
C GLU A 875 -3.70 -24.69 1.36
N TRP A 876 -3.60 -24.67 0.03
CA TRP A 876 -2.82 -25.64 -0.75
C TRP A 876 -1.33 -25.63 -0.34
N LEU A 877 -0.71 -24.46 -0.13
CA LEU A 877 0.69 -24.34 0.28
C LEU A 877 0.89 -24.85 1.71
N LEU A 878 0.01 -24.46 2.64
CA LEU A 878 0.05 -24.92 4.03
C LEU A 878 -0.15 -26.45 4.10
N GLY A 879 -1.05 -27.00 3.28
CA GLY A 879 -1.27 -28.44 3.09
C GLY A 879 -0.03 -29.17 2.55
N ARG A 880 0.65 -28.61 1.54
CA ARG A 880 1.91 -29.17 1.02
C ARG A 880 3.05 -29.12 2.04
N ILE A 881 3.16 -28.05 2.83
CA ILE A 881 4.15 -27.94 3.92
C ILE A 881 3.93 -29.03 4.96
N VAL A 882 2.70 -29.16 5.50
CA VAL A 882 2.43 -30.15 6.56
C VAL A 882 2.54 -31.60 6.07
N LEU A 883 2.18 -31.88 4.81
CA LEU A 883 2.40 -33.20 4.20
C LEU A 883 3.88 -33.55 4.01
N LYS A 884 4.68 -32.62 3.49
CA LYS A 884 6.14 -32.83 3.34
C LYS A 884 6.78 -33.14 4.69
N ASP A 885 6.51 -32.34 5.71
CA ASP A 885 7.06 -32.55 7.04
C ASP A 885 6.56 -33.86 7.68
N ALA A 886 5.29 -34.20 7.53
CA ALA A 886 4.74 -35.44 8.05
C ALA A 886 5.37 -36.69 7.38
N VAL A 887 5.59 -36.65 6.06
CA VAL A 887 6.28 -37.71 5.31
C VAL A 887 7.75 -37.80 5.76
N ARG A 888 8.47 -36.67 5.80
CA ARG A 888 9.88 -36.63 6.22
C ARG A 888 10.05 -37.15 7.65
N GLY A 889 9.19 -36.73 8.58
CA GLY A 889 9.17 -37.22 9.95
C GLY A 889 8.82 -38.72 10.08
N ARG A 890 7.89 -39.24 9.25
CA ARG A 890 7.61 -40.69 9.19
C ARG A 890 8.80 -41.48 8.66
N LEU A 891 9.57 -40.93 7.73
CA LEU A 891 10.80 -41.55 7.24
C LEU A 891 11.91 -41.50 8.29
N TRP A 892 12.02 -40.41 9.06
CA TRP A 892 12.97 -40.32 10.18
C TRP A 892 12.66 -41.29 11.32
N ASP A 893 11.38 -41.55 11.64
CA ASP A 893 10.97 -42.64 12.56
C ASP A 893 11.53 -44.00 12.12
N THR A 894 11.73 -44.22 10.82
CA THR A 894 12.30 -45.46 10.23
C THR A 894 13.82 -45.43 10.02
N GLY A 895 14.50 -44.34 10.42
CA GLY A 895 15.95 -44.21 10.30
C GLY A 895 16.48 -43.75 8.93
N PHE A 896 15.62 -43.16 8.07
CA PHE A 896 15.97 -42.75 6.70
C PHE A 896 17.10 -41.70 6.61
N GLY A 897 17.32 -40.92 7.67
CA GLY A 897 18.35 -39.86 7.71
C GLY A 897 17.89 -38.51 7.13
N PRO A 898 18.82 -37.54 6.99
CA PRO A 898 18.51 -36.20 6.51
C PRO A 898 17.87 -36.19 5.12
N LEU A 899 16.83 -35.35 4.94
CA LEU A 899 15.99 -35.33 3.74
C LEU A 899 15.42 -33.92 3.51
N PHE A 900 15.77 -33.27 2.40
CA PHE A 900 15.37 -31.89 2.12
C PHE A 900 13.90 -31.79 1.62
N PRO A 901 13.18 -30.67 1.84
CA PRO A 901 11.79 -30.53 1.41
C PRO A 901 11.54 -30.69 -0.09
N ALA A 902 12.50 -30.31 -0.95
CA ALA A 902 12.36 -30.44 -2.41
C ALA A 902 12.69 -31.85 -2.96
N GLU A 903 13.20 -32.76 -2.11
CA GLU A 903 13.39 -34.17 -2.45
C GLU A 903 12.08 -34.97 -2.39
N VAL A 904 11.10 -34.51 -1.61
CA VAL A 904 9.77 -35.13 -1.45
C VAL A 904 8.74 -34.31 -2.23
N GLU A 905 8.32 -34.81 -3.38
CA GLU A 905 7.21 -34.26 -4.18
C GLU A 905 5.88 -34.84 -3.70
N ILE A 906 4.89 -33.98 -3.44
CA ILE A 906 3.52 -34.41 -3.14
C ILE A 906 2.65 -34.17 -4.37
N ALA A 907 2.19 -35.26 -4.99
CA ALA A 907 1.44 -35.26 -6.24
C ALA A 907 0.12 -36.03 -6.12
N THR A 908 -0.80 -35.82 -7.05
CA THR A 908 -2.05 -36.59 -7.15
C THR A 908 -1.81 -37.92 -7.88
N GLY A 909 -2.37 -39.00 -7.34
CA GLY A 909 -2.40 -40.35 -7.90
C GLY A 909 -3.47 -40.52 -8.98
N ALA A 910 -3.41 -41.66 -9.70
CA ALA A 910 -4.36 -41.98 -10.77
C ALA A 910 -5.79 -42.27 -10.27
N ASP A 911 -5.95 -42.50 -8.96
CA ASP A 911 -7.20 -42.68 -8.23
C ASP A 911 -7.72 -41.37 -7.58
N GLY A 912 -7.00 -40.26 -7.74
CA GLY A 912 -7.28 -38.98 -7.07
C GLY A 912 -6.74 -38.86 -5.64
N GLY A 913 -6.06 -39.89 -5.11
CA GLY A 913 -5.39 -39.83 -3.81
C GLY A 913 -4.13 -38.95 -3.84
N LEU A 914 -3.60 -38.60 -2.67
CA LEU A 914 -2.29 -37.91 -2.57
C LEU A 914 -1.18 -38.94 -2.37
N VAL A 915 -0.09 -38.79 -3.13
CA VAL A 915 1.08 -39.68 -3.07
C VAL A 915 2.38 -38.89 -2.91
N ALA A 916 3.28 -39.39 -2.07
CA ALA A 916 4.65 -38.89 -1.97
C ALA A 916 5.56 -39.56 -3.00
N ARG A 917 6.44 -38.80 -3.65
CA ARG A 917 7.43 -39.29 -4.62
C ARG A 917 8.79 -38.68 -4.32
N GLY A 918 9.84 -39.47 -4.47
CA GLY A 918 11.21 -38.97 -4.40
C GLY A 918 11.63 -38.33 -5.73
N ARG A 919 12.30 -37.18 -5.67
CA ARG A 919 12.87 -36.50 -6.85
C ARG A 919 14.35 -36.87 -7.04
N GLN A 920 14.85 -36.68 -8.28
CA GLN A 920 16.25 -36.91 -8.67
C GLN A 920 16.83 -38.27 -8.22
N GLY A 921 16.12 -39.36 -8.49
CA GLY A 921 16.59 -40.73 -8.21
C GLY A 921 16.48 -41.19 -6.76
N LEU A 922 15.83 -40.41 -5.88
CA LEU A 922 15.40 -40.89 -4.58
C LEU A 922 14.16 -41.80 -4.75
N GLU A 923 14.20 -43.01 -4.21
CA GLU A 923 13.00 -43.85 -4.06
C GLU A 923 12.43 -43.66 -2.64
N LEU A 924 11.10 -43.51 -2.54
CA LEU A 924 10.39 -43.45 -1.27
C LEU A 924 9.50 -44.70 -1.12
N PRO A 925 9.31 -45.23 0.10
CA PRO A 925 8.30 -46.24 0.33
C PRO A 925 6.90 -45.68 0.02
N ALA A 926 5.99 -46.56 -0.38
CA ALA A 926 4.58 -46.20 -0.47
C ALA A 926 4.06 -45.79 0.92
N LEU A 927 3.24 -44.74 0.98
CA LEU A 927 2.64 -44.19 2.19
C LEU A 927 1.23 -43.69 1.83
N ASP A 928 0.26 -43.97 2.69
CA ASP A 928 -1.08 -43.40 2.56
C ASP A 928 -1.11 -42.02 3.24
N LEU A 929 -1.59 -41.00 2.53
CA LEU A 929 -1.56 -39.60 2.95
C LEU A 929 -2.97 -39.02 3.13
N ALA A 930 -3.18 -38.25 4.20
CA ALA A 930 -4.36 -37.41 4.38
C ALA A 930 -3.96 -36.01 4.86
N VAL A 931 -4.66 -34.98 4.40
CA VAL A 931 -4.45 -33.58 4.78
C VAL A 931 -5.78 -32.86 4.91
N ALA A 932 -5.85 -31.90 5.83
CA ALA A 932 -6.93 -30.93 5.91
C ALA A 932 -6.37 -29.57 6.35
N THR A 933 -7.08 -28.50 6.01
CA THR A 933 -6.69 -27.12 6.32
C THR A 933 -7.90 -26.33 6.79
N CYS A 934 -7.65 -25.35 7.64
CA CYS A 934 -8.63 -24.35 8.03
C CYS A 934 -7.89 -23.12 8.55
N ARG A 935 -8.01 -21.98 7.86
CA ARG A 935 -7.42 -20.70 8.28
C ARG A 935 -5.88 -20.78 8.34
N GLU A 936 -5.32 -20.56 9.52
CA GLU A 936 -3.89 -20.55 9.81
C GLU A 936 -3.35 -21.96 10.10
N LEU A 937 -4.22 -22.97 10.18
CA LEU A 937 -3.89 -24.34 10.62
C LEU A 937 -3.96 -25.35 9.47
N GLY A 938 -2.85 -26.05 9.22
CA GLY A 938 -2.77 -27.25 8.39
C GLY A 938 -2.56 -28.49 9.26
N VAL A 939 -3.25 -29.59 8.94
CA VAL A 939 -3.13 -30.87 9.64
C VAL A 939 -2.93 -32.02 8.65
N ALA A 940 -2.05 -32.98 8.97
CA ALA A 940 -1.81 -34.16 8.12
C ALA A 940 -1.67 -35.46 8.91
N VAL A 941 -2.02 -36.58 8.28
CA VAL A 941 -1.75 -37.94 8.75
C VAL A 941 -1.01 -38.69 7.65
N VAL A 942 0.02 -39.45 8.04
CA VAL A 942 0.81 -40.31 7.16
C VAL A 942 0.82 -41.71 7.77
N ALA A 943 0.40 -42.71 7.01
CA ALA A 943 0.22 -44.07 7.47
C ALA A 943 0.79 -45.09 6.47
N ASP A 944 0.85 -46.35 6.89
CA ASP A 944 1.38 -47.44 6.06
C ASP A 944 0.36 -47.83 4.96
N PRO A 945 0.81 -48.35 3.80
CA PRO A 945 -0.06 -48.61 2.65
C PRO A 945 -1.30 -49.44 2.94
N GLY A 946 -2.46 -48.94 2.51
CA GLY A 946 -3.76 -49.57 2.72
C GLY A 946 -4.46 -49.19 4.02
N THR A 947 -3.84 -48.41 4.90
CA THR A 947 -4.48 -47.88 6.12
C THR A 947 -5.59 -46.88 5.82
N ARG A 948 -5.48 -46.12 4.71
CA ARG A 948 -6.40 -45.06 4.28
C ARG A 948 -6.77 -44.10 5.43
N PRO A 949 -5.79 -43.36 5.96
CA PRO A 949 -6.04 -42.45 7.07
C PRO A 949 -7.01 -41.34 6.65
N VAL A 950 -7.68 -40.77 7.64
CA VAL A 950 -8.57 -39.63 7.49
C VAL A 950 -8.14 -38.52 8.44
N VAL A 951 -8.28 -37.28 8.00
CA VAL A 951 -8.11 -36.11 8.84
C VAL A 951 -9.05 -35.01 8.39
N ALA A 952 -9.62 -34.26 9.34
CA ALA A 952 -10.46 -33.10 9.09
C ALA A 952 -10.27 -32.07 10.20
N VAL A 953 -10.42 -30.79 9.87
CA VAL A 953 -10.30 -29.68 10.83
C VAL A 953 -11.45 -28.68 10.65
N VAL A 954 -11.92 -28.13 11.78
CA VAL A 954 -13.05 -27.19 11.86
C VAL A 954 -12.75 -26.10 12.90
N GLU A 955 -12.99 -24.84 12.58
CA GLU A 955 -12.89 -23.69 13.51
C GLU A 955 -14.02 -23.73 14.56
N VAL A 956 -13.70 -23.57 15.84
CA VAL A 956 -14.66 -23.68 16.97
C VAL A 956 -15.32 -22.33 17.26
N THR A 957 -16.29 -21.94 16.44
CA THR A 957 -17.07 -20.69 16.56
C THR A 957 -18.24 -20.79 17.55
N GLY A 958 -18.13 -21.61 18.59
CA GLY A 958 -19.24 -21.90 19.52
C GLY A 958 -18.96 -23.05 20.48
N ASP A 959 -19.96 -23.92 20.65
CA ASP A 959 -19.86 -25.17 21.41
C ASP A 959 -18.80 -26.12 20.82
N PRO A 960 -17.79 -26.56 21.59
CA PRO A 960 -16.78 -27.50 21.12
C PRO A 960 -17.36 -28.83 20.62
N ALA A 961 -18.37 -29.42 21.29
CA ALA A 961 -18.89 -30.73 20.92
C ALA A 961 -19.57 -30.71 19.54
N THR A 962 -20.22 -29.61 19.19
CA THR A 962 -20.77 -29.35 17.86
C THR A 962 -19.66 -29.27 16.80
N ALA A 963 -18.52 -28.66 17.11
CA ALA A 963 -17.37 -28.60 16.19
C ALA A 963 -16.66 -29.95 16.03
N GLU A 964 -16.54 -30.75 17.10
CA GLU A 964 -16.03 -32.12 17.07
C GLU A 964 -16.93 -33.04 16.23
N ALA A 965 -18.25 -32.96 16.40
CA ALA A 965 -19.21 -33.69 15.58
C ALA A 965 -19.10 -33.30 14.09
N ALA A 966 -18.88 -32.02 13.79
CA ALA A 966 -18.66 -31.55 12.42
C ALA A 966 -17.31 -32.03 11.83
N ALA A 967 -16.26 -32.11 12.65
CA ALA A 967 -14.97 -32.65 12.24
C ALA A 967 -15.05 -34.15 11.94
N LEU A 968 -15.72 -34.95 12.79
CA LEU A 968 -15.99 -36.37 12.55
C LEU A 968 -16.82 -36.58 11.28
N ALA A 969 -17.86 -35.77 11.06
CA ALA A 969 -18.68 -35.84 9.86
C ALA A 969 -17.89 -35.56 8.57
N ARG A 970 -16.89 -34.65 8.63
CA ARG A 970 -15.95 -34.37 7.52
C ARG A 970 -14.90 -35.47 7.32
N ALA A 971 -14.38 -36.06 8.39
CA ALA A 971 -13.42 -37.17 8.32
C ALA A 971 -14.05 -38.47 7.77
N GLY A 972 -15.37 -38.61 7.89
CA GLY A 972 -16.12 -39.75 7.36
C GLY A 972 -16.30 -40.89 8.39
N ARG A 973 -16.98 -41.95 7.97
CA ARG A 973 -17.36 -43.08 8.86
C ARG A 973 -16.19 -44.03 9.06
N GLY A 974 -15.40 -43.83 10.11
CA GLY A 974 -14.28 -44.70 10.51
C GLY A 974 -13.89 -44.52 11.97
N THR A 975 -12.76 -45.11 12.37
CA THR A 975 -12.17 -45.04 13.72
C THR A 975 -11.44 -43.71 13.98
N ALA A 976 -12.11 -42.60 13.72
CA ALA A 976 -11.59 -41.26 13.96
C ALA A 976 -11.81 -40.82 15.42
N THR A 977 -10.78 -40.23 16.03
CA THR A 977 -10.84 -39.54 17.32
C THR A 977 -10.81 -38.03 17.11
N THR A 978 -11.41 -37.27 18.03
CA THR A 978 -11.37 -35.81 18.05
C THR A 978 -10.59 -35.25 19.21
N GLU A 979 -9.96 -34.10 18.98
CA GLU A 979 -9.41 -33.24 20.03
C GLU A 979 -9.54 -31.76 19.67
N ILE A 980 -9.64 -30.90 20.68
CA ILE A 980 -9.65 -29.43 20.54
C ILE A 980 -8.23 -28.89 20.74
N VAL A 981 -7.71 -28.18 19.74
CA VAL A 981 -6.40 -27.53 19.80
C VAL A 981 -6.53 -26.01 19.71
N GLY A 982 -5.80 -25.28 20.55
CA GLY A 982 -5.70 -23.82 20.50
C GLY A 982 -4.69 -23.32 19.47
N SER A 983 -4.75 -22.04 19.11
CA SER A 983 -3.74 -21.34 18.31
C SER A 983 -2.51 -20.98 19.16
N PRO A 984 -1.29 -20.99 18.60
CA PRO A 984 -0.09 -20.64 19.34
C PRO A 984 0.05 -19.11 19.53
N PRO A 985 0.85 -18.66 20.51
CA PRO A 985 1.17 -17.24 20.68
C PRO A 985 1.77 -16.63 19.40
N GLY A 986 1.24 -15.48 18.99
CA GLY A 986 1.59 -14.77 17.76
C GLY A 986 0.56 -14.90 16.63
N LEU A 987 -0.39 -15.83 16.72
CA LEU A 987 -1.53 -15.96 15.82
C LEU A 987 -2.85 -15.52 16.49
N PRO A 988 -3.94 -15.29 15.73
CA PRO A 988 -5.25 -14.99 16.29
C PRO A 988 -5.72 -16.08 17.27
N ASP A 989 -6.36 -15.70 18.38
CA ASP A 989 -6.82 -16.63 19.42
C ASP A 989 -8.06 -17.42 18.96
N ARG A 990 -7.83 -18.43 18.11
CA ARG A 990 -8.82 -19.40 17.65
C ARG A 990 -8.59 -20.76 18.29
N ARG A 991 -9.66 -21.55 18.37
CA ARG A 991 -9.61 -22.99 18.68
C ARG A 991 -10.13 -23.79 17.49
N TYR A 992 -9.61 -24.99 17.31
CA TYR A 992 -9.97 -25.89 16.21
C TYR A 992 -10.30 -27.28 16.75
N ALA A 993 -11.36 -27.89 16.22
CA ALA A 993 -11.61 -29.32 16.39
C ALA A 993 -10.90 -30.08 15.26
N VAL A 994 -10.01 -31.00 15.63
CA VAL A 994 -9.30 -31.88 14.70
C VAL A 994 -9.85 -33.29 14.88
N ALA A 995 -10.40 -33.87 13.81
CA ALA A 995 -10.72 -35.29 13.74
C ALA A 995 -9.63 -36.00 12.94
N HIS A 996 -9.09 -37.11 13.46
CA HIS A 996 -8.02 -37.86 12.80
C HIS A 996 -8.18 -39.37 13.05
N THR A 997 -7.63 -40.21 12.17
CA THR A 997 -7.50 -41.66 12.44
C THR A 997 -6.77 -41.90 13.76
N ALA A 998 -7.37 -42.69 14.66
CA ALA A 998 -6.73 -43.08 15.91
C ALA A 998 -5.50 -43.96 15.64
N ARG A 999 -4.41 -43.75 16.39
CA ARG A 999 -3.29 -44.70 16.45
C ARG A 999 -3.81 -46.06 16.94
N PRO A 1000 -3.48 -47.20 16.29
CA PRO A 1000 -3.70 -48.50 16.89
C PRO A 1000 -2.92 -48.59 18.21
N ASN A 1001 -3.54 -49.17 19.23
CA ASN A 1001 -2.95 -49.23 20.57
C ASN A 1001 -1.70 -50.12 20.54
N PRO A 1002 -0.51 -49.69 21.04
CA PRO A 1002 0.68 -50.53 21.06
C PRO A 1002 0.54 -51.85 21.83
N ARG A 1003 -0.52 -51.99 22.65
CA ARG A 1003 -0.88 -53.23 23.37
C ARG A 1003 -1.81 -54.17 22.59
N GLU A 1004 -2.25 -53.80 21.39
CA GLU A 1004 -3.08 -54.63 20.50
C GLU A 1004 -2.26 -55.21 19.33
N GLN A 1005 -0.94 -54.98 19.32
CA GLN A 1005 0.04 -55.51 18.34
C GLN A 1005 1.14 -56.37 19.01
N GLN A 1006 0.87 -56.93 20.21
CA GLN A 1006 1.71 -57.90 20.91
C GLN A 1006 0.89 -59.13 21.33
#